data_AF-A0A496XSD7-F1
#
_entry.id   AF-A0A496XSD7-F1
#
_cell.length_a   1.000
_cell.length_b   1.000
_cell.length_c   1.000
_cell.angle_alpha   90.00
_cell.angle_beta   90.00
_cell.angle_gamma   90.00
#
_symmetry.space_group_name_H-M   'P 1'
#
loop_
_entity.id
_entity.type
_entity.pdbx_description
1 polymer ?
#
loop_
_entity_poly.entity_id
_entity_poly.type
_entity_poly.pdbx_seq_one_letter_code
_entity_poly.pdbx_strand_id
1 'polypeptide(L)'
;MKCQILLALSIFMFFSAQAKVTKSGTVIDKEYGQAHKVLMGEVRKNRQRIDRFRPKACPLISSGHHDLVGKFKAIQAALASTCASSNKAAYSQLGTSITSMQGTYNQYRAENGNGSFDKDGNVIELTEPGERASQAEWEAYSLKSAERDRSLRSNQLETEALTQVSGTLDTMAKLSQSKDCREGMSSSQVIDLMADVIGQTSSMGMLAPGPEGYLIAAGGMGVSSILKIINELIKSPFDWKDKDKRDSFLKLNCSFFDLKKEIDSVGILHIKTQEHNSERKKKKASIKRLKPVLAQLRVNEKIIADKQKLLRKTLLYRRMGPNDFALLNALIDGEYLTKVGILRLKGVEEKGEFLSELYANHQQILKALEKGDVGKMGRKYKLPASIKEFNAQIGGAKNEDEFISKLINNKAGLNKLSANYLKPLNWVYEIQKNKERGHYVKSKGIAQVVRDPLFKHKLLVRRYENMIESYDTRIKFLNNIQSDTIFSAKDNGTRIKNNIITSFRDIQESIYGKVGASFTKYIMKQSKKDLKNFSKTYKSTGKSFKQPELVDKQNRFLICSNAKELQLLWGSAHALLNIGYDFIETNKDSFYKPKKKYKMFLFIPTGKSDQRWIKENAETGFLAADILKKNSRKPMKARVAILSKVKMNKDQLGYNMIKLEIEKPKLKEAQKFSDQFRCHQ
;
A
#
# COMPACT_ATOMS: atom_id res chain seq x y z
N MET A 1 -29.19 14.06 -56.62
CA MET A 1 -27.71 14.19 -56.70
C MET A 1 -27.04 14.77 -55.46
N LYS A 2 -27.49 15.89 -54.87
CA LYS A 2 -26.80 16.53 -53.72
C LYS A 2 -26.62 15.64 -52.47
N CYS A 3 -27.54 14.71 -52.18
CA CYS A 3 -27.44 13.82 -51.01
C CYS A 3 -26.42 12.68 -51.17
N GLN A 4 -26.15 12.23 -52.40
CA GLN A 4 -25.14 11.19 -52.67
C GLN A 4 -23.72 11.76 -52.63
N ILE A 5 -23.54 13.03 -52.98
CA ILE A 5 -22.25 13.74 -52.90
C ILE A 5 -21.84 13.97 -51.44
N LEU A 6 -22.79 14.31 -50.55
CA LEU A 6 -22.55 14.43 -49.11
C LEU A 6 -22.20 13.08 -48.44
N LEU A 7 -22.84 11.99 -48.87
CA LEU A 7 -22.52 10.65 -48.38
C LEU A 7 -21.13 10.21 -48.84
N ALA A 8 -20.77 10.45 -50.11
CA ALA A 8 -19.44 10.16 -50.65
C ALA A 8 -18.33 10.98 -49.97
N LEU A 9 -18.56 12.27 -49.69
CA LEU A 9 -17.63 13.12 -48.94
C LEU A 9 -17.45 12.66 -47.50
N SER A 10 -18.52 12.23 -46.83
CA SER A 10 -18.43 11.70 -45.46
C SER A 10 -17.66 10.37 -45.39
N ILE A 11 -17.85 9.49 -46.39
CA ILE A 11 -17.12 8.23 -46.52
C ILE A 11 -15.64 8.50 -46.87
N PHE A 12 -15.36 9.44 -47.76
CA PHE A 12 -13.99 9.81 -48.15
C PHE A 12 -13.23 10.47 -46.98
N MET A 13 -13.88 11.32 -46.19
CA MET A 13 -13.32 11.86 -44.94
C MET A 13 -13.09 10.78 -43.88
N PHE A 14 -13.94 9.74 -43.83
CA PHE A 14 -13.76 8.59 -42.93
C PHE A 14 -12.55 7.74 -43.33
N PHE A 15 -12.34 7.47 -44.63
CA PHE A 15 -11.20 6.70 -45.14
C PHE A 15 -9.88 7.48 -45.09
N SER A 16 -9.89 8.78 -45.36
CA SER A 16 -8.69 9.63 -45.24
C SER A 16 -8.27 9.84 -43.77
N ALA A 17 -9.23 9.88 -42.83
CA ALA A 17 -8.94 9.80 -41.40
C ALA A 17 -8.36 8.43 -41.00
N GLN A 18 -8.87 7.31 -41.54
CA GLN A 18 -8.27 5.98 -41.30
C GLN A 18 -6.86 5.85 -41.88
N ALA A 19 -6.58 6.42 -43.05
CA ALA A 19 -5.26 6.37 -43.70
C ALA A 19 -4.19 7.22 -42.98
N LYS A 20 -4.56 8.37 -42.39
CA LYS A 20 -3.67 9.14 -41.50
C LYS A 20 -3.41 8.42 -40.18
N VAL A 21 -4.41 7.70 -39.65
CA VAL A 21 -4.28 6.92 -38.41
C VAL A 21 -3.39 5.69 -38.59
N THR A 22 -3.46 4.98 -39.72
CA THR A 22 -2.59 3.82 -39.99
C THR A 22 -1.12 4.19 -40.20
N LYS A 23 -0.82 5.35 -40.81
CA LYS A 23 0.57 5.87 -40.89
C LYS A 23 1.12 6.35 -39.54
N SER A 24 0.29 6.88 -38.64
CA SER A 24 0.72 7.18 -37.26
C SER A 24 0.88 5.91 -36.43
N GLY A 25 0.04 4.89 -36.68
CA GLY A 25 0.08 3.60 -35.99
C GLY A 25 1.37 2.83 -36.22
N THR A 26 1.95 2.86 -37.43
CA THR A 26 3.19 2.13 -37.74
C THR A 26 4.46 2.75 -37.14
N VAL A 27 4.50 4.08 -36.98
CA VAL A 27 5.58 4.78 -36.26
C VAL A 27 5.44 4.55 -34.76
N ILE A 28 4.20 4.64 -34.24
CA ILE A 28 3.87 4.35 -32.85
C ILE A 28 4.18 2.89 -32.52
N ASP A 29 3.87 1.91 -33.37
CA ASP A 29 4.15 0.50 -33.14
C ASP A 29 5.65 0.17 -33.14
N LYS A 30 6.47 0.90 -33.92
CA LYS A 30 7.94 0.77 -33.89
C LYS A 30 8.53 1.36 -32.61
N GLU A 31 8.16 2.58 -32.23
CA GLU A 31 8.63 3.21 -30.99
C GLU A 31 8.11 2.48 -29.74
N TYR A 32 6.86 2.03 -29.77
CA TYR A 32 6.24 1.23 -28.73
C TYR A 32 6.87 -0.17 -28.66
N GLY A 33 7.20 -0.79 -29.78
CA GLY A 33 7.95 -2.05 -29.83
C GLY A 33 9.35 -1.94 -29.24
N GLN A 34 10.05 -0.83 -29.48
CA GLN A 34 11.39 -0.57 -28.93
C GLN A 34 11.32 -0.23 -27.43
N ALA A 35 10.37 0.61 -27.02
CA ALA A 35 10.10 0.89 -25.61
C ALA A 35 9.63 -0.35 -24.84
N HIS A 36 8.84 -1.22 -25.47
CA HIS A 36 8.39 -2.50 -24.89
C HIS A 36 9.52 -3.51 -24.74
N LYS A 37 10.47 -3.59 -25.69
CA LYS A 37 11.68 -4.41 -25.55
C LYS A 37 12.59 -3.92 -24.42
N VAL A 38 12.78 -2.61 -24.29
CA VAL A 38 13.51 -2.00 -23.16
C VAL A 38 12.80 -2.27 -21.84
N LEU A 39 11.47 -2.10 -21.80
CA LEU A 39 10.60 -2.40 -20.66
C LEU A 39 10.72 -3.87 -20.23
N MET A 40 10.61 -4.83 -21.16
CA MET A 40 10.70 -6.25 -20.81
C MET A 40 12.12 -6.64 -20.38
N GLY A 41 13.15 -5.99 -20.92
CA GLY A 41 14.54 -6.11 -20.46
C GLY A 41 14.77 -5.57 -19.05
N GLU A 42 14.21 -4.40 -18.72
CA GLU A 42 14.35 -3.77 -17.40
C GLU A 42 13.42 -4.38 -16.35
N VAL A 43 12.18 -4.75 -16.70
CA VAL A 43 11.27 -5.50 -15.82
C VAL A 43 11.86 -6.86 -15.48
N ARG A 44 12.49 -7.57 -16.42
CA ARG A 44 13.16 -8.85 -16.11
C ARG A 44 14.36 -8.69 -15.17
N LYS A 45 15.04 -7.54 -15.21
CA LYS A 45 16.15 -7.19 -14.29
C LYS A 45 15.65 -6.65 -12.94
N ASN A 46 14.53 -5.92 -12.90
CA ASN A 46 13.97 -5.29 -11.70
C ASN A 46 12.98 -6.17 -10.93
N ARG A 47 12.34 -7.16 -11.58
CA ARG A 47 11.48 -8.15 -10.90
C ARG A 47 12.26 -9.05 -9.93
N GLN A 48 13.59 -9.06 -10.02
CA GLN A 48 14.47 -9.68 -9.02
C GLN A 48 14.84 -8.75 -7.84
N ARG A 49 14.51 -7.46 -7.90
CA ARG A 49 14.89 -6.45 -6.89
C ARG A 49 13.72 -5.83 -6.11
N ILE A 50 12.49 -5.94 -6.61
CA ILE A 50 11.32 -5.18 -6.09
C ILE A 50 10.34 -6.01 -5.24
N ASP A 51 10.47 -7.34 -5.16
CA ASP A 51 9.67 -8.13 -4.21
C ASP A 51 10.32 -8.08 -2.80
N ARG A 52 10.32 -6.90 -2.17
CA ARG A 52 10.74 -6.73 -0.77
C ARG A 52 9.57 -7.03 0.16
N PHE A 53 9.12 -8.28 0.19
CA PHE A 53 8.14 -8.71 1.21
C PHE A 53 8.77 -8.54 2.59
N ARG A 54 8.08 -7.80 3.47
CA ARG A 54 8.29 -7.92 4.91
C ARG A 54 8.04 -9.40 5.27
N PRO A 55 8.94 -10.05 6.02
CA PRO A 55 8.80 -11.46 6.40
C PRO A 55 7.42 -11.73 7.02
N LYS A 56 6.85 -12.91 6.76
CA LYS A 56 5.48 -13.23 7.24
C LYS A 56 5.39 -13.27 8.76
N ALA A 57 6.46 -13.68 9.44
CA ALA A 57 6.57 -13.69 10.89
C ALA A 57 6.66 -12.29 11.51
N CYS A 58 6.93 -11.22 10.73
CA CYS A 58 6.93 -9.87 11.29
C CYS A 58 5.49 -9.40 11.50
N PRO A 59 5.08 -9.10 12.76
CA PRO A 59 3.70 -8.70 13.06
C PRO A 59 3.36 -7.40 12.32
N LEU A 60 2.18 -7.31 11.70
CA LEU A 60 1.76 -6.12 10.95
C LEU A 60 1.91 -4.87 11.83
N ILE A 61 2.62 -3.85 11.34
CA ILE A 61 2.70 -2.56 12.02
C ILE A 61 1.32 -1.93 11.91
N SER A 62 0.68 -1.68 13.05
CA SER A 62 -0.50 -0.83 13.12
C SER A 62 -0.16 0.53 12.50
N SER A 63 -0.84 0.88 11.41
CA SER A 63 -0.62 2.09 10.61
C SER A 63 -1.00 3.40 11.31
N GLY A 64 -1.26 3.37 12.62
CA GLY A 64 -1.59 4.56 13.40
C GLY A 64 -0.33 5.23 13.93
N HIS A 65 0.17 6.26 13.24
CA HIS A 65 1.19 7.18 13.77
C HIS A 65 0.71 7.98 14.99
N HIS A 66 -0.55 7.80 15.41
CA HIS A 66 -1.25 8.69 16.33
C HIS A 66 -1.00 8.43 17.83
N ASP A 67 -0.22 7.42 18.21
CA ASP A 67 -0.03 7.07 19.64
C ASP A 67 1.44 6.86 20.04
N LEU A 68 2.36 7.66 19.47
CA LEU A 68 3.75 7.63 19.90
C LEU A 68 3.88 8.08 21.38
N VAL A 69 3.11 9.10 21.77
CA VAL A 69 3.10 9.62 23.14
C VAL A 69 2.54 8.61 24.14
N GLY A 70 1.44 7.91 23.83
CA GLY A 70 0.92 6.87 24.71
C GLY A 70 1.90 5.71 24.89
N LYS A 71 2.65 5.34 23.85
CA LYS A 71 3.71 4.33 23.96
C LYS A 71 4.85 4.77 24.86
N PHE A 72 5.35 5.99 24.72
CA PHE A 72 6.38 6.50 25.63
C PHE A 72 5.87 6.62 27.07
N LYS A 73 4.61 7.00 27.30
CA LYS A 73 3.99 6.97 28.63
C LYS A 73 3.91 5.55 29.20
N ALA A 74 3.51 4.57 28.38
CA ALA A 74 3.45 3.17 28.78
C ALA A 74 4.83 2.61 29.13
N ILE A 75 5.86 2.98 28.36
CA ILE A 75 7.27 2.66 28.68
C ILE A 75 7.68 3.31 30.00
N GLN A 76 7.42 4.62 30.17
CA GLN A 76 7.76 5.32 31.40
C GLN A 76 7.10 4.68 32.63
N ALA A 77 5.83 4.28 32.51
CA ALA A 77 5.10 3.56 33.56
C ALA A 77 5.72 2.19 33.85
N ALA A 78 6.07 1.42 32.82
CA ALA A 78 6.72 0.12 32.98
C ALA A 78 8.12 0.21 33.63
N LEU A 79 8.81 1.34 33.44
CA LEU A 79 10.11 1.61 34.07
C LEU A 79 10.00 2.18 35.48
N ALA A 80 8.81 2.56 35.96
CA ALA A 80 8.65 3.26 37.23
C ALA A 80 9.21 2.46 38.41
N SER A 81 8.93 1.17 38.47
CA SER A 81 9.35 0.30 39.58
C SER A 81 10.86 0.02 39.60
N THR A 82 11.55 0.09 38.46
CA THR A 82 12.97 -0.27 38.34
C THR A 82 13.90 0.94 38.22
N CYS A 83 13.44 2.02 37.59
CA CYS A 83 14.26 3.18 37.21
C CYS A 83 13.99 4.45 38.02
N ALA A 84 12.79 4.64 38.55
CA ALA A 84 12.41 5.94 39.12
C ALA A 84 13.21 6.30 40.37
N SER A 85 13.57 5.29 41.18
CA SER A 85 14.37 5.45 42.39
C SER A 85 15.87 5.52 42.12
N SER A 86 16.37 4.68 41.21
CA SER A 86 17.80 4.49 40.93
C SER A 86 18.37 5.52 39.96
N ASN A 87 17.56 6.04 39.03
CA ASN A 87 17.99 7.00 38.01
C ASN A 87 16.99 8.17 37.89
N LYS A 88 16.68 8.78 39.04
CA LYS A 88 15.64 9.81 39.20
C LYS A 88 15.75 10.96 38.19
N ALA A 89 16.97 11.42 37.90
CA ALA A 89 17.20 12.52 36.97
C ALA A 89 16.81 12.15 35.51
N ALA A 90 17.33 11.03 34.98
CA ALA A 90 17.02 10.61 33.62
C ALA A 90 15.55 10.16 33.48
N TYR A 91 14.98 9.53 34.52
CA TYR A 91 13.56 9.16 34.54
C TYR A 91 12.65 10.39 34.56
N SER A 92 12.98 11.42 35.34
CA SER A 92 12.26 12.69 35.34
C SER A 92 12.39 13.40 33.99
N GLN A 93 13.58 13.39 33.39
CA GLN A 93 13.81 13.97 32.06
C GLN A 93 12.98 13.27 30.98
N LEU A 94 12.76 11.95 31.10
CA LEU A 94 11.87 11.20 30.21
C LEU A 94 10.44 11.73 30.31
N GLY A 95 9.92 11.93 31.53
CA GLY A 95 8.60 12.49 31.77
C GLY A 95 8.42 13.91 31.20
N THR A 96 9.43 14.77 31.38
CA THR A 96 9.43 16.12 30.80
C THR A 96 9.42 16.06 29.28
N SER A 97 10.25 15.22 28.66
CA SER A 97 10.33 15.07 27.19
C SER A 97 9.01 14.58 26.60
N ILE A 98 8.37 13.61 27.25
CA ILE A 98 7.04 13.09 26.85
C ILE A 98 5.97 14.18 26.93
N THR A 99 6.02 15.02 27.97
CA THR A 99 5.05 16.12 28.16
C THR A 99 5.23 17.20 27.11
N SER A 100 6.47 17.61 26.84
CA SER A 100 6.79 18.56 25.76
C SER A 100 6.32 18.04 24.40
N MET A 101 6.60 16.77 24.10
CA MET A 101 6.13 16.12 22.88
C MET A 101 4.59 16.11 22.77
N GLN A 102 3.87 15.78 23.84
CA GLN A 102 2.41 15.86 23.87
C GLN A 102 1.91 17.28 23.56
N GLY A 103 2.57 18.31 24.12
CA GLY A 103 2.27 19.71 23.86
C GLY A 103 2.37 20.05 22.37
N THR A 104 3.49 19.72 21.74
CA THR A 104 3.71 19.96 20.30
C THR A 104 2.70 19.22 19.42
N TYR A 105 2.39 17.95 19.73
CA TYR A 105 1.39 17.19 18.98
C TYR A 105 -0.03 17.77 19.12
N ASN A 106 -0.39 18.24 20.31
CA ASN A 106 -1.69 18.88 20.53
C ASN A 106 -1.79 20.19 19.75
N GLN A 107 -0.71 20.98 19.72
CA GLN A 107 -0.63 22.21 18.93
C GLN A 107 -0.74 21.92 17.43
N TYR A 108 0.02 20.95 16.92
CA TYR A 108 -0.05 20.49 15.53
C TYR A 108 -1.47 20.04 15.15
N ARG A 109 -2.15 19.29 16.02
CA ARG A 109 -3.53 18.84 15.77
C ARG A 109 -4.53 19.99 15.79
N ALA A 110 -4.36 20.97 16.67
CA ALA A 110 -5.20 22.15 16.73
C ALA A 110 -5.08 23.00 15.44
N GLU A 111 -3.87 23.11 14.90
CA GLU A 111 -3.61 23.89 13.68
C GLU A 111 -4.02 23.15 12.39
N ASN A 112 -3.89 21.82 12.34
CA ASN A 112 -4.19 21.02 11.14
C ASN A 112 -5.59 20.38 11.11
N GLY A 113 -6.38 20.51 12.18
CA GLY A 113 -7.74 19.96 12.26
C GLY A 113 -8.77 20.59 11.30
N ASN A 114 -8.42 21.67 10.60
CA ASN A 114 -9.34 22.45 9.74
C ASN A 114 -8.74 22.90 8.38
N GLY A 115 -7.61 22.35 7.91
CA GLY A 115 -6.90 22.85 6.72
C GLY A 115 -6.88 21.89 5.52
N SER A 116 -7.12 22.42 4.31
CA SER A 116 -6.86 21.71 3.05
C SER A 116 -5.46 22.02 2.52
N PHE A 117 -4.71 20.99 2.10
CA PHE A 117 -3.41 21.12 1.43
C PHE A 117 -3.57 21.08 -0.11
N ASP A 118 -2.65 21.72 -0.84
CA ASP A 118 -2.52 21.46 -2.28
C ASP A 118 -1.90 20.08 -2.54
N LYS A 119 -1.92 19.63 -3.80
CA LYS A 119 -1.56 18.25 -4.17
C LYS A 119 -0.05 17.99 -4.23
N ASP A 120 0.78 19.03 -4.13
CA ASP A 120 2.21 18.93 -4.43
C ASP A 120 3.13 19.45 -3.30
N GLY A 121 2.58 20.03 -2.23
CA GLY A 121 3.32 20.37 -1.01
C GLY A 121 4.37 21.47 -1.19
N ASN A 122 4.22 22.32 -2.22
CA ASN A 122 5.19 23.39 -2.51
C ASN A 122 4.75 24.71 -1.88
N VAL A 123 5.72 25.51 -1.45
CA VAL A 123 5.50 26.90 -1.03
C VAL A 123 5.16 27.73 -2.27
N ILE A 124 3.96 28.32 -2.31
CA ILE A 124 3.54 29.23 -3.38
C ILE A 124 4.29 30.55 -3.21
N GLU A 125 5.12 30.93 -4.18
CA GLU A 125 5.66 32.29 -4.25
C GLU A 125 4.50 33.27 -4.44
N LEU A 126 4.33 34.17 -3.48
CA LEU A 126 3.29 35.19 -3.47
C LEU A 126 3.91 36.53 -3.84
N THR A 127 3.50 37.07 -4.99
CA THR A 127 3.80 38.45 -5.38
C THR A 127 2.71 39.35 -4.82
N GLU A 128 3.09 40.41 -4.11
CA GLU A 128 2.13 41.41 -3.61
C GLU A 128 1.37 42.06 -4.78
N PRO A 129 0.04 42.24 -4.67
CA PRO A 129 -0.71 43.01 -5.65
C PRO A 129 -0.21 44.46 -5.66
N GLY A 130 -0.05 45.05 -6.84
CA GLY A 130 0.33 46.47 -6.94
C GLY A 130 -0.74 47.41 -6.40
N GLU A 131 -0.39 48.69 -6.16
CA GLU A 131 -1.27 49.71 -5.55
C GLU A 131 -2.62 49.94 -6.28
N ARG A 132 -2.74 49.50 -7.54
CA ARG A 132 -3.97 49.58 -8.35
C ARG A 132 -4.78 48.28 -8.42
N ALA A 133 -4.42 47.27 -7.64
CA ALA A 133 -5.12 45.99 -7.63
C ALA A 133 -6.54 46.11 -7.06
N SER A 134 -7.46 45.34 -7.61
CA SER A 134 -8.84 45.29 -7.17
C SER A 134 -8.97 44.68 -5.77
N GLN A 135 -10.06 45.00 -5.07
CA GLN A 135 -10.35 44.46 -3.73
C GLN A 135 -10.42 42.91 -3.74
N ALA A 136 -10.91 42.31 -4.83
CA ALA A 136 -10.94 40.86 -5.01
C ALA A 136 -9.53 40.24 -5.13
N GLU A 137 -8.57 40.94 -5.72
CA GLU A 137 -7.17 40.50 -5.81
C GLU A 137 -6.47 40.58 -4.45
N TRP A 138 -6.76 41.62 -3.65
CA TRP A 138 -6.29 41.73 -2.26
C TRP A 138 -6.89 40.66 -1.35
N GLU A 139 -8.18 40.35 -1.49
CA GLU A 139 -8.83 39.26 -0.76
C GLU A 139 -8.21 37.89 -1.12
N ALA A 140 -8.01 37.62 -2.42
CA ALA A 140 -7.36 36.39 -2.88
C ALA A 140 -5.89 36.28 -2.42
N TYR A 141 -5.15 37.39 -2.39
CA TYR A 141 -3.78 37.44 -1.85
C TYR A 141 -3.76 37.15 -0.35
N SER A 142 -4.66 37.77 0.43
CA SER A 142 -4.77 37.57 1.88
C SER A 142 -5.08 36.11 2.25
N LEU A 143 -5.96 35.46 1.48
CA LEU A 143 -6.30 34.05 1.66
C LEU A 143 -5.08 33.15 1.40
N LYS A 144 -4.36 33.38 0.30
CA LYS A 144 -3.15 32.61 -0.02
C LYS A 144 -1.99 32.87 0.95
N SER A 145 -1.81 34.09 1.44
CA SER A 145 -0.80 34.39 2.48
C SER A 145 -1.13 33.68 3.78
N ALA A 146 -2.40 33.66 4.18
CA ALA A 146 -2.85 32.90 5.35
C ALA A 146 -2.63 31.38 5.18
N GLU A 147 -2.82 30.84 3.98
CA GLU A 147 -2.48 29.44 3.65
C GLU A 147 -0.96 29.18 3.72
N ARG A 148 -0.13 30.09 3.17
CA ARG A 148 1.33 30.01 3.26
C ARG A 148 1.80 30.03 4.71
N ASP A 149 1.30 30.96 5.52
CA ASP A 149 1.72 31.10 6.92
C ASP A 149 1.28 29.90 7.77
N ARG A 150 0.11 29.30 7.47
CA ARG A 150 -0.30 28.01 8.06
C ARG A 150 0.64 26.88 7.64
N SER A 151 1.04 26.81 6.38
CA SER A 151 1.99 25.81 5.88
C SER A 151 3.36 25.94 6.56
N LEU A 152 3.88 27.18 6.68
CA LEU A 152 5.14 27.46 7.38
C LEU A 152 5.08 27.07 8.86
N ARG A 153 3.99 27.41 9.56
CA ARG A 153 3.79 26.99 10.97
C ARG A 153 3.65 25.48 11.11
N SER A 154 2.92 24.82 10.21
CA SER A 154 2.82 23.35 10.19
C SER A 154 4.19 22.69 10.02
N ASN A 155 5.04 23.23 9.14
CA ASN A 155 6.40 22.73 8.95
C ASN A 155 7.27 22.95 10.19
N GLN A 156 7.16 24.12 10.84
CA GLN A 156 7.86 24.40 12.10
C GLN A 156 7.44 23.43 13.21
N LEU A 157 6.13 23.18 13.36
CA LEU A 157 5.61 22.24 14.34
C LEU A 157 6.01 20.79 14.07
N GLU A 158 6.12 20.40 12.79
CA GLU A 158 6.65 19.10 12.41
C GLU A 158 8.13 18.96 12.81
N THR A 159 8.94 19.98 12.54
CA THR A 159 10.35 20.05 12.96
C THR A 159 10.51 19.99 14.48
N GLU A 160 9.68 20.73 15.22
CA GLU A 160 9.66 20.69 16.69
C GLU A 160 9.26 19.30 17.20
N ALA A 161 8.23 18.68 16.62
CA ALA A 161 7.79 17.34 17.01
C ALA A 161 8.91 16.32 16.81
N LEU A 162 9.62 16.37 15.68
CA LEU A 162 10.77 15.50 15.41
C LEU A 162 11.92 15.72 16.41
N THR A 163 12.14 16.97 16.83
CA THR A 163 13.16 17.31 17.84
C THR A 163 12.79 16.72 19.20
N GLN A 164 11.51 16.83 19.61
CA GLN A 164 11.03 16.26 20.86
C GLN A 164 11.09 14.72 20.88
N VAL A 165 10.72 14.08 19.77
CA VAL A 165 10.86 12.62 19.61
C VAL A 165 12.33 12.20 19.74
N SER A 166 13.24 12.90 19.07
CA SER A 166 14.67 12.62 19.12
C SER A 166 15.25 12.79 20.54
N GLY A 167 14.87 13.85 21.26
CA GLY A 167 15.28 14.07 22.65
C GLY A 167 14.74 13.01 23.62
N THR A 168 13.50 12.56 23.40
CA THR A 168 12.89 11.46 24.17
C THR A 168 13.68 10.17 23.94
N LEU A 169 14.02 9.84 22.70
CA LEU A 169 14.81 8.67 22.34
C LEU A 169 16.23 8.70 22.90
N ASP A 170 16.90 9.86 22.92
CA ASP A 170 18.22 9.99 23.55
C ASP A 170 18.17 9.75 25.06
N THR A 171 17.15 10.28 25.74
CA THR A 171 16.92 10.03 27.16
C THR A 171 16.70 8.54 27.42
N MET A 172 15.92 7.88 26.56
CA MET A 172 15.72 6.43 26.62
C MET A 172 17.00 5.62 26.36
N ALA A 173 17.85 6.06 25.43
CA ALA A 173 19.14 5.43 25.19
C ALA A 173 20.08 5.53 26.40
N LYS A 174 20.05 6.65 27.13
CA LYS A 174 20.77 6.80 28.40
C LYS A 174 20.22 5.85 29.47
N LEU A 175 18.90 5.74 29.58
CA LEU A 175 18.26 4.79 30.51
C LEU A 175 18.60 3.34 30.17
N SER A 176 18.66 2.95 28.90
CA SER A 176 19.02 1.57 28.51
C SER A 176 20.45 1.18 28.88
N GLN A 177 21.34 2.16 28.98
CA GLN A 177 22.75 1.96 29.35
C GLN A 177 22.96 1.91 30.86
N SER A 178 22.04 2.47 31.65
CA SER A 178 22.09 2.43 33.10
C SER A 178 21.86 1.00 33.61
N LYS A 179 22.79 0.52 34.45
CA LYS A 179 22.74 -0.83 35.03
C LYS A 179 21.43 -1.07 35.79
N ASP A 180 20.98 -0.07 36.54
CA ASP A 180 19.81 -0.17 37.42
C ASP A 180 18.49 -0.19 36.63
N CYS A 181 18.50 0.37 35.41
CA CYS A 181 17.36 0.35 34.51
C CYS A 181 17.32 -0.85 33.57
N ARG A 182 18.43 -1.59 33.46
CA ARG A 182 18.60 -2.63 32.45
C ARG A 182 17.57 -3.75 32.58
N GLU A 183 17.20 -4.11 33.81
CA GLU A 183 16.19 -5.17 34.05
C GLU A 183 14.81 -4.76 33.53
N GLY A 184 14.33 -3.57 33.91
CA GLY A 184 13.06 -3.03 33.42
C GLY A 184 13.05 -2.84 31.90
N MET A 185 14.16 -2.34 31.33
CA MET A 185 14.33 -2.20 29.88
C MET A 185 14.32 -3.53 29.14
N SER A 186 14.72 -4.62 29.81
CA SER A 186 14.72 -5.98 29.24
C SER A 186 13.39 -6.71 29.39
N SER A 187 12.37 -6.09 29.98
CA SER A 187 11.02 -6.66 30.07
C SER A 187 10.41 -6.82 28.68
N SER A 188 9.65 -7.89 28.45
CA SER A 188 9.00 -8.14 27.15
C SER A 188 8.09 -6.98 26.76
N GLN A 189 7.39 -6.39 27.74
CA GLN A 189 6.54 -5.21 27.55
C GLN A 189 7.31 -4.00 27.01
N VAL A 190 8.46 -3.65 27.60
CA VAL A 190 9.27 -2.50 27.16
C VAL A 190 9.90 -2.76 25.79
N ILE A 191 10.40 -3.98 25.54
CA ILE A 191 10.95 -4.34 24.23
C ILE A 191 9.87 -4.23 23.14
N ASP A 192 8.65 -4.70 23.43
CA ASP A 192 7.55 -4.65 22.48
C ASP A 192 7.11 -3.23 22.15
N LEU A 193 6.97 -2.37 23.17
CA LEU A 193 6.64 -0.96 22.99
C LEU A 193 7.77 -0.23 22.24
N MET A 194 9.03 -0.56 22.52
CA MET A 194 10.16 0.04 21.82
C MET A 194 10.26 -0.40 20.37
N ALA A 195 10.02 -1.67 20.07
CA ALA A 195 9.95 -2.14 18.69
C ALA A 195 8.89 -1.36 17.89
N ASP A 196 7.74 -1.07 18.50
CA ASP A 196 6.70 -0.25 17.89
C ASP A 196 7.11 1.22 17.71
N VAL A 197 7.73 1.83 18.73
CA VAL A 197 8.28 3.19 18.64
C VAL A 197 9.31 3.28 17.51
N ILE A 198 10.18 2.28 17.38
CA ILE A 198 11.19 2.20 16.31
C ILE A 198 10.51 2.14 14.93
N GLY A 199 9.52 1.26 14.75
CA GLY A 199 8.79 1.13 13.48
C GLY A 199 7.98 2.38 13.10
N GLN A 200 7.44 3.09 14.09
CA GLN A 200 6.70 4.34 13.86
C GLN A 200 7.63 5.53 13.61
N THR A 201 8.75 5.62 14.33
CA THR A 201 9.71 6.71 14.14
C THR A 201 10.47 6.58 12.82
N SER A 202 10.82 5.34 12.42
CA SER A 202 11.49 5.09 11.15
C SER A 202 10.64 5.49 9.94
N SER A 203 9.31 5.35 10.06
CA SER A 203 8.36 5.76 9.02
C SER A 203 8.04 7.26 9.04
N MET A 204 8.08 7.92 10.21
CA MET A 204 7.90 9.38 10.32
C MET A 204 9.01 10.19 9.65
N GLY A 205 10.26 9.72 9.68
CA GLY A 205 11.38 10.37 8.97
C GLY A 205 11.22 10.45 7.45
N MET A 206 10.23 9.76 6.87
CA MET A 206 9.87 9.78 5.45
C MET A 206 8.65 10.65 5.12
N LEU A 207 7.88 11.09 6.13
CA LEU A 207 6.65 11.87 5.94
C LEU A 207 6.89 13.39 5.86
N ALA A 208 8.06 13.86 6.28
CA ALA A 208 8.51 15.24 6.05
C ALA A 208 9.28 15.32 4.72
N PRO A 209 8.66 15.74 3.60
CA PRO A 209 9.33 15.85 2.32
C PRO A 209 10.32 17.03 2.34
N GLY A 210 11.54 16.79 2.82
CA GLY A 210 12.57 17.81 2.79
C GLY A 210 13.93 17.29 3.28
N PRO A 211 15.04 17.85 2.79
CA PRO A 211 16.36 17.60 3.35
C PRO A 211 16.38 17.84 4.85
N GLU A 212 15.63 18.84 5.35
CA GLU A 212 15.55 19.29 6.76
C GLU A 212 14.75 18.34 7.66
N GLY A 213 13.56 17.89 7.25
CA GLY A 213 12.79 16.88 7.99
C GLY A 213 13.53 15.54 8.07
N TYR A 214 14.22 15.18 6.97
CA TYR A 214 15.14 14.06 6.94
C TYR A 214 16.42 14.33 7.76
N LEU A 215 17.00 15.53 7.73
CA LEU A 215 18.18 15.94 8.51
C LEU A 215 17.91 16.02 10.01
N ILE A 216 16.67 16.09 10.47
CA ILE A 216 16.31 16.17 11.89
C ILE A 216 15.88 14.78 12.40
N ALA A 217 15.10 14.03 11.63
CA ALA A 217 14.78 12.62 11.94
C ALA A 217 15.98 11.68 11.73
N ALA A 218 16.74 11.88 10.65
CA ALA A 218 17.97 11.17 10.31
C ALA A 218 19.25 11.93 10.64
N GLY A 219 19.13 13.08 11.33
CA GLY A 219 20.22 13.89 11.89
C GLY A 219 20.98 13.22 13.02
N GLY A 220 21.30 11.95 12.89
CA GLY A 220 22.14 11.23 13.83
C GLY A 220 21.52 10.89 15.16
N MET A 221 20.89 11.84 15.85
CA MET A 221 20.50 11.71 17.25
C MET A 221 19.37 10.70 17.40
N GLY A 222 18.27 10.81 16.63
CA GLY A 222 17.16 9.84 16.68
C GLY A 222 17.60 8.43 16.28
N VAL A 223 18.19 8.29 15.08
CA VAL A 223 18.66 6.99 14.56
C VAL A 223 19.76 6.39 15.45
N SER A 224 20.76 7.16 15.88
CA SER A 224 21.82 6.66 16.78
C SER A 224 21.25 6.25 18.12
N SER A 225 20.29 7.00 18.68
CA SER A 225 19.63 6.63 19.94
C SER A 225 18.84 5.35 19.79
N ILE A 226 18.07 5.20 18.71
CA ILE A 226 17.38 3.95 18.37
C ILE A 226 18.37 2.79 18.26
N LEU A 227 19.48 2.96 17.52
CA LEU A 227 20.49 1.91 17.37
C LEU A 227 21.14 1.57 18.72
N LYS A 228 21.42 2.56 19.57
CA LYS A 228 21.93 2.32 20.93
C LYS A 228 20.93 1.52 21.77
N ILE A 229 19.65 1.91 21.75
CA ILE A 229 18.58 1.19 22.45
C ILE A 229 18.53 -0.26 21.95
N ILE A 230 18.44 -0.47 20.63
CA ILE A 230 18.39 -1.81 20.03
C ILE A 230 19.62 -2.63 20.46
N ASN A 231 20.81 -2.04 20.44
CA ASN A 231 22.05 -2.71 20.84
C ASN A 231 22.00 -3.18 22.30
N GLU A 232 21.51 -2.34 23.22
CA GLU A 232 21.37 -2.72 24.62
C GLU A 232 20.26 -3.76 24.84
N LEU A 233 19.11 -3.62 24.17
CA LEU A 233 18.01 -4.58 24.27
C LEU A 233 18.37 -5.96 23.72
N ILE A 234 19.21 -6.05 22.68
CA ILE A 234 19.65 -7.32 22.11
C ILE A 234 20.70 -8.01 22.98
N LYS A 235 21.48 -7.26 23.76
CA LYS A 235 22.44 -7.83 24.72
C LYS A 235 21.76 -8.47 25.92
N SER A 236 20.49 -8.16 26.18
CA SER A 236 19.71 -8.77 27.25
C SER A 236 19.59 -10.28 27.06
N PRO A 237 19.64 -11.07 28.16
CA PRO A 237 19.45 -12.51 28.07
C PRO A 237 17.99 -12.83 27.68
N PHE A 238 17.82 -13.53 26.56
CA PHE A 238 16.51 -14.05 26.14
C PHE A 238 16.35 -15.50 26.60
N ASP A 239 15.34 -15.75 27.44
CA ASP A 239 14.89 -17.13 27.68
C ASP A 239 14.02 -17.58 26.51
N TRP A 240 14.59 -18.42 25.65
CA TRP A 240 13.87 -18.95 24.49
C TRP A 240 12.73 -19.90 24.88
N LYS A 241 12.61 -20.36 26.12
CA LYS A 241 11.45 -21.16 26.56
C LYS A 241 10.22 -20.29 26.80
N ASP A 242 10.42 -19.05 27.24
CA ASP A 242 9.37 -18.06 27.40
C ASP A 242 8.89 -17.59 26.01
N LYS A 243 7.57 -17.63 25.79
CA LYS A 243 6.96 -17.20 24.54
C LYS A 243 7.11 -15.71 24.32
N ASP A 244 6.87 -14.90 25.36
CA ASP A 244 6.83 -13.45 25.22
C ASP A 244 8.23 -12.92 24.90
N LYS A 245 9.27 -13.50 25.52
CA LYS A 245 10.67 -13.17 25.20
C LYS A 245 11.06 -13.53 23.77
N ARG A 246 10.58 -14.65 23.22
CA ARG A 246 10.79 -15.01 21.81
C ARG A 246 10.11 -14.02 20.88
N ASP A 247 8.86 -13.69 21.16
CA ASP A 247 8.05 -12.80 20.33
C ASP A 247 8.63 -11.37 20.36
N SER A 248 9.06 -10.89 21.52
CA SER A 248 9.77 -9.60 21.67
C SER A 248 11.09 -9.57 20.89
N PHE A 249 11.90 -10.63 20.93
CA PHE A 249 13.11 -10.71 20.11
C PHE A 249 12.80 -10.63 18.62
N LEU A 250 11.79 -11.36 18.14
CA LEU A 250 11.36 -11.33 16.74
C LEU A 250 10.87 -9.96 16.33
N LYS A 251 10.06 -9.31 17.16
CA LYS A 251 9.54 -7.96 16.92
C LYS A 251 10.67 -6.94 16.84
N LEU A 252 11.64 -7.02 17.75
CA LEU A 252 12.84 -6.19 17.75
C LEU A 252 13.70 -6.41 16.49
N ASN A 253 13.93 -7.67 16.10
CA ASN A 253 14.65 -8.03 14.88
C ASN A 253 13.94 -7.50 13.61
N CYS A 254 12.61 -7.60 13.55
CA CYS A 254 11.82 -7.03 12.45
C CYS A 254 11.92 -5.51 12.39
N SER A 255 11.86 -4.84 13.55
CA SER A 255 11.97 -3.38 13.64
C SER A 255 13.37 -2.90 13.25
N PHE A 256 14.42 -3.63 13.65
CA PHE A 256 15.78 -3.39 13.18
C PHE A 256 15.92 -3.61 11.67
N PHE A 257 15.27 -4.63 11.10
CA PHE A 257 15.27 -4.85 9.66
C PHE A 257 14.57 -3.72 8.89
N ASP A 258 13.44 -3.24 9.40
CA ASP A 258 12.72 -2.11 8.82
C ASP A 258 13.59 -0.84 8.91
N LEU A 259 14.19 -0.55 10.08
CA LEU A 259 15.15 0.54 10.25
C LEU A 259 16.37 0.42 9.31
N LYS A 260 16.94 -0.78 9.18
CA LYS A 260 18.05 -1.06 8.25
C LYS A 260 17.68 -0.67 6.84
N LYS A 261 16.49 -1.06 6.37
CA LYS A 261 16.01 -0.71 5.03
C LYS A 261 15.89 0.80 4.85
N GLU A 262 15.40 1.51 5.87
CA GLU A 262 15.30 2.97 5.81
C GLU A 262 16.67 3.63 5.71
N ILE A 263 17.62 3.24 6.58
CA ILE A 263 19.03 3.70 6.54
C ILE A 263 19.68 3.38 5.18
N ASP A 264 19.48 2.15 4.68
CA ASP A 264 19.98 1.73 3.37
C ASP A 264 19.34 2.53 2.24
N SER A 265 18.04 2.88 2.34
CA SER A 265 17.31 3.62 1.29
C SER A 265 17.81 5.04 1.09
N VAL A 266 18.51 5.58 2.08
CA VAL A 266 19.05 6.95 2.05
C VAL A 266 20.48 6.93 1.54
N GLY A 267 21.21 5.84 1.73
CA GLY A 267 22.57 5.70 1.25
C GLY A 267 23.65 6.12 2.24
N ILE A 268 23.32 6.30 3.52
CA ILE A 268 24.29 6.65 4.58
C ILE A 268 25.44 5.62 4.65
N LEU A 269 25.14 4.33 4.44
CA LEU A 269 26.10 3.24 4.49
C LEU A 269 26.89 3.04 3.18
N HIS A 270 26.59 3.81 2.13
CA HIS A 270 27.21 3.67 0.81
C HIS A 270 28.35 4.66 0.60
N ILE A 271 29.41 4.19 -0.05
CA ILE A 271 30.53 5.02 -0.49
C ILE A 271 30.27 5.47 -1.93
N LYS A 272 30.59 6.74 -2.23
CA LYS A 272 30.52 7.29 -3.58
C LYS A 272 31.45 6.53 -4.54
N THR A 273 30.91 6.06 -5.66
CA THR A 273 31.67 5.38 -6.72
C THR A 273 31.37 5.98 -8.09
N GLN A 274 32.24 5.77 -9.07
CA GLN A 274 31.97 6.16 -10.46
C GLN A 274 30.75 5.42 -11.03
N GLU A 275 30.50 4.19 -10.58
CA GLU A 275 29.31 3.42 -10.95
C GLU A 275 28.02 4.13 -10.55
N HIS A 276 27.95 4.72 -9.35
CA HIS A 276 26.78 5.50 -8.89
C HIS A 276 26.52 6.71 -9.79
N ASN A 277 27.59 7.40 -10.22
CA ASN A 277 27.48 8.53 -11.17
C ASN A 277 26.93 8.09 -12.53
N SER A 278 27.46 6.97 -13.06
CA SER A 278 27.00 6.38 -14.32
C SER A 278 25.54 5.92 -14.23
N GLU A 279 25.16 5.26 -13.14
CA GLU A 279 23.79 4.81 -12.89
C GLU A 279 22.83 6.01 -12.83
N ARG A 280 23.19 7.08 -12.10
CA ARG A 280 22.36 8.29 -12.00
C ARG A 280 22.11 8.91 -13.36
N LYS A 281 23.18 9.11 -14.16
CA LYS A 281 23.07 9.67 -15.52
C LYS A 281 22.18 8.80 -16.41
N LYS A 282 22.37 7.48 -16.38
CA LYS A 282 21.55 6.52 -17.14
C LYS A 282 20.08 6.59 -16.74
N LYS A 283 19.77 6.62 -15.45
CA LYS A 283 18.38 6.69 -14.96
C LYS A 283 17.72 8.03 -15.26
N LYS A 284 18.42 9.16 -15.10
CA LYS A 284 17.92 10.48 -15.54
C LYS A 284 17.60 10.49 -17.04
N ALA A 285 18.48 9.92 -17.86
CA ALA A 285 18.24 9.79 -19.29
C ALA A 285 17.02 8.89 -19.60
N SER A 286 16.85 7.78 -18.89
CA SER A 286 15.66 6.93 -19.03
C SER A 286 14.37 7.69 -18.66
N ILE A 287 14.35 8.45 -17.56
CA ILE A 287 13.18 9.27 -17.19
C ILE A 287 12.86 10.30 -18.28
N LYS A 288 13.87 10.99 -18.82
CA LYS A 288 13.69 11.96 -19.91
C LYS A 288 13.05 11.32 -21.15
N ARG A 289 13.33 10.04 -21.43
CA ARG A 289 12.70 9.28 -22.52
C ARG A 289 11.30 8.77 -22.18
N LEU A 290 11.06 8.39 -20.92
CA LEU A 290 9.79 7.81 -20.48
C LEU A 290 8.68 8.85 -20.27
N LYS A 291 9.01 10.07 -19.81
CA LYS A 291 8.02 11.13 -19.55
C LYS A 291 7.17 11.49 -20.80
N PRO A 292 7.74 11.72 -21.99
CA PRO A 292 6.96 11.97 -23.20
C PRO A 292 6.06 10.79 -23.58
N VAL A 293 6.56 9.56 -23.44
CA VAL A 293 5.78 8.34 -23.70
C VAL A 293 4.59 8.26 -22.75
N LEU A 294 4.77 8.54 -21.46
CA LEU A 294 3.67 8.55 -20.49
C LEU A 294 2.64 9.63 -20.81
N ALA A 295 3.08 10.83 -21.21
CA ALA A 295 2.18 11.90 -21.64
C ALA A 295 1.32 11.48 -22.84
N GLN A 296 1.95 10.88 -23.86
CA GLN A 296 1.25 10.35 -25.02
C GLN A 296 0.27 9.22 -24.66
N LEU A 297 0.66 8.33 -23.74
CA LEU A 297 -0.23 7.29 -23.24
C LEU A 297 -1.45 7.89 -22.53
N ARG A 298 -1.30 8.94 -21.72
CA ARG A 298 -2.45 9.62 -21.09
C ARG A 298 -3.40 10.25 -22.11
N VAL A 299 -2.86 10.85 -23.17
CA VAL A 299 -3.67 11.35 -24.30
C VAL A 299 -4.43 10.20 -24.98
N ASN A 300 -3.75 9.08 -25.26
CA ASN A 300 -4.37 7.91 -25.87
C ASN A 300 -5.45 7.29 -24.96
N GLU A 301 -5.26 7.31 -23.63
CA GLU A 301 -6.26 6.84 -22.67
C GLU A 301 -7.55 7.63 -22.80
N LYS A 302 -7.45 8.96 -22.87
CA LYS A 302 -8.59 9.86 -23.07
C LYS A 302 -9.29 9.56 -24.39
N ILE A 303 -8.54 9.43 -25.49
CA ILE A 303 -9.10 9.07 -26.81
C ILE A 303 -9.82 7.72 -26.78
N ILE A 304 -9.24 6.70 -26.14
CA ILE A 304 -9.88 5.37 -26.01
C ILE A 304 -11.14 5.46 -25.17
N ALA A 305 -11.11 6.21 -24.06
CA ALA A 305 -12.28 6.42 -23.20
C ALA A 305 -13.41 7.16 -23.94
N ASP A 306 -13.07 8.21 -24.70
CA ASP A 306 -14.01 8.97 -25.51
C ASP A 306 -14.59 8.11 -26.64
N LYS A 307 -13.78 7.30 -27.32
CA LYS A 307 -14.25 6.32 -28.31
C LYS A 307 -15.18 5.28 -27.69
N GLN A 308 -14.87 4.77 -26.50
CA GLN A 308 -15.76 3.84 -25.79
C GLN A 308 -17.07 4.51 -25.38
N LYS A 309 -17.03 5.78 -24.95
CA LYS A 309 -18.23 6.58 -24.64
C LYS A 309 -19.08 6.80 -25.89
N LEU A 310 -18.47 7.14 -27.02
CA LEU A 310 -19.14 7.30 -28.31
C LEU A 310 -19.75 5.97 -28.78
N LEU A 311 -18.98 4.88 -28.75
CA LEU A 311 -19.46 3.55 -29.15
C LEU A 311 -20.62 3.08 -28.26
N ARG A 312 -20.56 3.36 -26.95
CA ARG A 312 -21.70 3.14 -26.03
C ARG A 312 -22.90 3.97 -26.45
N LYS A 313 -22.74 5.27 -26.71
CA LYS A 313 -23.82 6.14 -27.20
C LYS A 313 -24.43 5.61 -28.50
N THR A 314 -23.63 5.20 -29.48
CA THR A 314 -24.10 4.65 -30.76
C THR A 314 -24.80 3.29 -30.59
N LEU A 315 -24.29 2.41 -29.72
CA LEU A 315 -24.94 1.14 -29.41
C LEU A 315 -26.26 1.34 -28.67
N LEU A 316 -26.32 2.29 -27.73
CA LEU A 316 -27.55 2.65 -27.02
C LEU A 316 -28.56 3.26 -27.99
N TYR A 317 -28.15 4.18 -28.87
CA TYR A 317 -28.98 4.75 -29.92
C TYR A 317 -29.57 3.68 -30.84
N ARG A 318 -28.74 2.73 -31.32
CA ARG A 318 -29.21 1.63 -32.18
C ARG A 318 -30.18 0.68 -31.46
N ARG A 319 -30.04 0.49 -30.15
CA ARG A 319 -30.82 -0.49 -29.36
C ARG A 319 -32.11 0.07 -28.80
N MET A 320 -32.08 1.32 -28.32
CA MET A 320 -33.25 1.99 -27.74
C MET A 320 -34.12 2.64 -28.83
N GLY A 321 -33.55 2.89 -30.01
CA GLY A 321 -34.18 3.72 -31.02
C GLY A 321 -33.97 5.22 -30.75
N PRO A 322 -34.20 6.08 -31.76
CA PRO A 322 -33.85 7.50 -31.69
C PRO A 322 -34.62 8.26 -30.60
N ASN A 323 -35.89 7.93 -30.39
CA ASN A 323 -36.76 8.68 -29.47
C ASN A 323 -36.50 8.34 -28.00
N ASP A 324 -36.34 7.06 -27.66
CA ASP A 324 -36.01 6.64 -26.29
C ASP A 324 -34.58 7.06 -25.90
N PHE A 325 -33.64 7.08 -26.86
CA PHE A 325 -32.29 7.62 -26.62
C PHE A 325 -32.30 9.14 -26.44
N ALA A 326 -33.06 9.87 -27.26
CA ALA A 326 -33.23 11.31 -27.09
C ALA A 326 -33.87 11.65 -25.74
N LEU A 327 -34.86 10.86 -25.31
CA LEU A 327 -35.50 10.98 -24.00
C LEU A 327 -34.51 10.74 -22.86
N LEU A 328 -33.71 9.68 -22.91
CA LEU A 328 -32.72 9.38 -21.88
C LEU A 328 -31.65 10.48 -21.77
N ASN A 329 -31.13 10.98 -22.90
CA ASN A 329 -30.15 12.07 -22.85
C ASN A 329 -30.77 13.36 -22.29
N ALA A 330 -31.97 13.73 -22.74
CA ALA A 330 -32.63 14.95 -22.26
C ALA A 330 -32.90 14.87 -20.75
N LEU A 331 -33.28 13.70 -20.22
CA LEU A 331 -33.43 13.47 -18.76
C LEU A 331 -32.09 13.59 -18.01
N ILE A 332 -30.98 13.06 -18.56
CA ILE A 332 -29.65 13.17 -17.95
C ILE A 332 -29.17 14.64 -17.94
N ASP A 333 -29.37 15.35 -19.05
CA ASP A 333 -28.97 16.75 -19.18
C ASP A 333 -29.79 17.63 -18.22
N GLY A 334 -31.10 17.38 -18.08
CA GLY A 334 -31.94 18.04 -17.09
C GLY A 334 -31.51 17.81 -15.63
N GLU A 335 -31.03 16.60 -15.31
CA GLU A 335 -30.48 16.29 -13.97
C GLU A 335 -29.18 17.05 -13.71
N TYR A 336 -28.33 17.15 -14.72
CA TYR A 336 -27.06 17.90 -14.63
C TYR A 336 -27.30 19.39 -14.48
N LEU A 337 -28.13 19.99 -15.34
CA LEU A 337 -28.48 21.41 -15.30
C LEU A 337 -29.01 21.81 -13.92
N THR A 338 -29.92 21.03 -13.35
CA THR A 338 -30.54 21.35 -12.05
C THR A 338 -29.63 21.14 -10.84
N LYS A 339 -28.66 20.21 -10.89
CA LYS A 339 -27.70 19.94 -9.81
C LYS A 339 -26.47 20.85 -9.82
N VAL A 340 -25.95 21.18 -10.99
CA VAL A 340 -24.68 21.91 -11.13
C VAL A 340 -24.89 23.39 -11.45
N GLY A 341 -25.93 23.72 -12.22
CA GLY A 341 -26.19 25.09 -12.68
C GLY A 341 -26.59 26.03 -11.55
N ILE A 342 -27.63 25.69 -10.80
CA ILE A 342 -28.29 26.63 -9.85
C ILE A 342 -27.38 27.08 -8.69
N LEU A 343 -26.40 26.26 -8.29
CA LEU A 343 -25.47 26.59 -7.20
C LEU A 343 -24.36 27.56 -7.59
N ARG A 344 -24.21 27.91 -8.89
CA ARG A 344 -23.05 28.64 -9.42
C ARG A 344 -23.37 29.98 -10.10
N LEU A 345 -24.65 30.34 -10.27
CA LEU A 345 -25.07 31.52 -11.02
C LEU A 345 -25.07 32.77 -10.14
N LYS A 346 -24.32 33.81 -10.54
CA LYS A 346 -24.21 35.08 -9.78
C LYS A 346 -24.89 36.25 -10.51
N GLY A 347 -24.92 36.24 -11.85
CA GLY A 347 -25.52 37.30 -12.69
C GLY A 347 -26.98 37.04 -13.10
N VAL A 348 -27.68 38.10 -13.53
CA VAL A 348 -29.03 38.02 -14.13
C VAL A 348 -28.96 37.38 -15.53
N GLU A 349 -27.94 37.73 -16.31
CA GLU A 349 -27.69 37.19 -17.65
C GLU A 349 -27.39 35.68 -17.62
N GLU A 350 -26.47 35.25 -16.75
CA GLU A 350 -26.16 33.82 -16.53
C GLU A 350 -27.41 33.02 -16.11
N LYS A 351 -28.30 33.62 -15.31
CA LYS A 351 -29.58 33.00 -14.92
C LYS A 351 -30.54 32.92 -16.10
N GLY A 352 -30.59 33.94 -16.95
CA GLY A 352 -31.39 33.95 -18.17
C GLY A 352 -30.98 32.83 -19.12
N GLU A 353 -29.69 32.72 -19.42
CA GLU A 353 -29.14 31.65 -20.29
C GLU A 353 -29.40 30.25 -19.70
N PHE A 354 -29.19 30.08 -18.40
CA PHE A 354 -29.49 28.82 -17.72
C PHE A 354 -30.96 28.43 -17.82
N LEU A 355 -31.87 29.39 -17.59
CA LEU A 355 -33.32 29.16 -17.65
C LEU A 355 -33.79 28.87 -19.08
N SER A 356 -33.19 29.53 -20.08
CA SER A 356 -33.40 29.24 -21.51
C SER A 356 -33.02 27.79 -21.83
N GLU A 357 -31.81 27.36 -21.46
CA GLU A 357 -31.32 25.99 -21.70
C GLU A 357 -32.19 24.95 -20.99
N LEU A 358 -32.62 25.24 -19.76
CA LEU A 358 -33.51 24.37 -18.99
C LEU A 358 -34.91 24.26 -19.64
N TYR A 359 -35.44 25.36 -20.16
CA TYR A 359 -36.72 25.36 -20.88
C TYR A 359 -36.63 24.57 -22.19
N ALA A 360 -35.56 24.76 -22.96
CA ALA A 360 -35.31 23.98 -24.18
C ALA A 360 -35.21 22.47 -23.88
N ASN A 361 -34.49 22.11 -22.81
CA ASN A 361 -34.41 20.73 -22.32
C ASN A 361 -35.78 20.18 -21.91
N HIS A 362 -36.61 20.98 -21.21
CA HIS A 362 -37.97 20.63 -20.81
C HIS A 362 -38.84 20.26 -22.02
N GLN A 363 -38.82 21.09 -23.06
CA GLN A 363 -39.55 20.84 -24.31
C GLN A 363 -39.03 19.60 -25.04
N GLN A 364 -37.72 19.37 -25.02
CA GLN A 364 -37.11 18.18 -25.60
C GLN A 364 -37.57 16.90 -24.91
N ILE A 365 -37.67 16.90 -23.57
CA ILE A 365 -38.20 15.77 -22.78
C ILE A 365 -39.65 15.49 -23.19
N LEU A 366 -40.51 16.51 -23.26
CA LEU A 366 -41.93 16.33 -23.64
C LEU A 366 -42.07 15.74 -25.04
N LYS A 367 -41.38 16.32 -26.02
CA LYS A 367 -41.38 15.86 -27.42
C LYS A 367 -40.87 14.43 -27.54
N ALA A 368 -39.85 14.06 -26.77
CA ALA A 368 -39.29 12.72 -26.76
C ALA A 368 -40.19 11.71 -26.04
N LEU A 369 -40.88 12.12 -24.97
CA LEU A 369 -41.92 11.32 -24.29
C LEU A 369 -43.06 10.99 -25.25
N GLU A 370 -43.57 11.94 -26.02
CA GLU A 370 -44.68 11.70 -26.96
C GLU A 370 -44.34 10.69 -28.06
N LYS A 371 -43.07 10.64 -28.47
CA LYS A 371 -42.62 9.83 -29.61
C LYS A 371 -41.92 8.53 -29.20
N GLY A 372 -41.50 8.42 -27.94
CA GLY A 372 -40.79 7.26 -27.38
C GLY A 372 -41.71 6.09 -27.05
N ASP A 373 -41.14 4.89 -26.93
CA ASP A 373 -41.88 3.68 -26.60
C ASP A 373 -42.36 3.69 -25.14
N VAL A 374 -41.64 4.38 -24.25
CA VAL A 374 -42.13 4.64 -22.88
C VAL A 374 -43.34 5.58 -22.87
N GLY A 375 -43.46 6.49 -23.84
CA GLY A 375 -44.68 7.27 -24.05
C GLY A 375 -45.85 6.45 -24.55
N LYS A 376 -45.59 5.46 -25.40
CA LYS A 376 -46.61 4.53 -25.89
C LYS A 376 -47.10 3.59 -24.79
N MET A 377 -46.18 3.05 -23.97
CA MET A 377 -46.51 2.19 -22.83
C MET A 377 -47.14 2.96 -21.66
N GLY A 378 -46.63 4.16 -21.36
CA GLY A 378 -47.09 4.99 -20.25
C GLY A 378 -48.45 5.66 -20.48
N ARG A 379 -48.89 5.83 -21.74
CA ARG A 379 -50.21 6.37 -22.11
C ARG A 379 -51.39 5.56 -21.55
N LYS A 380 -51.16 4.34 -21.08
CA LYS A 380 -52.16 3.47 -20.42
C LYS A 380 -52.18 3.56 -18.88
N TYR A 381 -51.23 4.29 -18.25
CA TYR A 381 -51.01 4.37 -16.79
C TYR A 381 -50.55 5.79 -16.35
N LYS A 382 -49.84 5.95 -15.20
CA LYS A 382 -49.45 7.20 -14.49
C LYS A 382 -48.84 8.37 -15.31
N LEU A 383 -48.54 8.20 -16.59
CA LEU A 383 -47.83 9.19 -17.41
C LEU A 383 -48.58 10.53 -17.60
N PRO A 384 -49.90 10.60 -17.84
CA PRO A 384 -50.59 11.88 -17.97
C PRO A 384 -50.52 12.73 -16.70
N ALA A 385 -50.63 12.10 -15.52
CA ALA A 385 -50.46 12.78 -14.24
C ALA A 385 -49.03 13.29 -14.06
N SER A 386 -48.02 12.46 -14.37
CA SER A 386 -46.61 12.86 -14.31
C SER A 386 -46.25 13.97 -15.30
N ILE A 387 -46.80 13.99 -16.52
CA ILE A 387 -46.59 15.07 -17.49
C ILE A 387 -47.23 16.37 -17.00
N LYS A 388 -48.45 16.29 -16.43
CA LYS A 388 -49.12 17.45 -15.83
C LYS A 388 -48.31 18.04 -14.67
N GLU A 389 -47.79 17.20 -13.78
CA GLU A 389 -46.92 17.61 -12.67
C GLU A 389 -45.55 18.12 -13.12
N PHE A 390 -45.00 17.56 -14.22
CA PHE A 390 -43.76 18.01 -14.82
C PHE A 390 -43.93 19.40 -15.45
N ASN A 391 -44.99 19.63 -16.23
CA ASN A 391 -45.31 20.95 -16.77
C ASN A 391 -45.63 21.98 -15.68
N ALA A 392 -46.15 21.55 -14.54
CA ALA A 392 -46.33 22.44 -13.39
C ALA A 392 -45.00 22.95 -12.81
N GLN A 393 -43.87 22.25 -13.02
CA GLN A 393 -42.55 22.70 -12.56
C GLN A 393 -42.10 23.99 -13.27
N ILE A 394 -42.51 24.20 -14.53
CA ILE A 394 -42.24 25.44 -15.25
C ILE A 394 -43.30 26.54 -14.97
N GLY A 395 -44.09 26.38 -13.91
CA GLY A 395 -45.07 27.38 -13.47
C GLY A 395 -46.20 27.62 -14.46
N GLY A 396 -46.49 26.65 -15.32
CA GLY A 396 -47.51 26.77 -16.38
C GLY A 396 -47.19 27.80 -17.46
N ALA A 397 -45.93 28.24 -17.56
CA ALA A 397 -45.48 29.16 -18.61
C ALA A 397 -45.76 28.56 -20.00
N LYS A 398 -46.34 29.38 -20.88
CA LYS A 398 -46.70 28.97 -22.25
C LYS A 398 -45.52 29.11 -23.22
N ASN A 399 -44.56 29.96 -22.89
CA ASN A 399 -43.36 30.21 -23.68
C ASN A 399 -42.13 30.45 -22.77
N GLU A 400 -40.97 30.53 -23.41
CA GLU A 400 -39.68 30.68 -22.76
C GLU A 400 -39.55 32.02 -22.00
N ASP A 401 -40.00 33.12 -22.60
CA ASP A 401 -39.95 34.45 -21.99
C ASP A 401 -40.77 34.53 -20.69
N GLU A 402 -41.96 33.92 -20.68
CA GLU A 402 -42.80 33.81 -19.50
C GLU A 402 -42.15 32.94 -18.40
N PHE A 403 -41.42 31.89 -18.79
CA PHE A 403 -40.71 31.04 -17.85
C PHE A 403 -39.51 31.75 -17.22
N ILE A 404 -38.70 32.43 -18.04
CA ILE A 404 -37.53 33.19 -17.58
C ILE A 404 -37.96 34.32 -16.66
N SER A 405 -38.92 35.15 -17.07
CA SER A 405 -39.40 36.31 -16.30
C SER A 405 -39.95 35.93 -14.92
N LYS A 406 -40.62 34.76 -14.78
CA LYS A 406 -41.13 34.25 -13.50
C LYS A 406 -40.05 33.78 -12.53
N LEU A 407 -38.88 33.37 -13.02
CA LEU A 407 -37.88 32.67 -12.21
C LEU A 407 -36.54 33.40 -12.06
N ILE A 408 -36.20 34.32 -12.96
CA ILE A 408 -34.89 34.99 -12.99
C ILE A 408 -34.56 35.71 -11.67
N ASN A 409 -35.59 36.24 -10.99
CA ASN A 409 -35.47 36.93 -9.70
C ASN A 409 -36.08 36.14 -8.52
N ASN A 410 -36.60 34.93 -8.75
CA ASN A 410 -37.30 34.15 -7.73
C ASN A 410 -36.42 33.02 -7.17
N LYS A 411 -35.58 33.35 -6.18
CA LYS A 411 -34.64 32.40 -5.54
C LYS A 411 -35.34 31.16 -4.95
N ALA A 412 -36.48 31.35 -4.30
CA ALA A 412 -37.26 30.24 -3.72
C ALA A 412 -37.82 29.33 -4.82
N GLY A 413 -38.31 29.91 -5.91
CA GLY A 413 -38.76 29.19 -7.10
C GLY A 413 -37.63 28.38 -7.76
N LEU A 414 -36.44 28.97 -7.93
CA LEU A 414 -35.27 28.29 -8.48
C LEU A 414 -34.81 27.10 -7.61
N ASN A 415 -34.78 27.27 -6.29
CA ASN A 415 -34.42 26.18 -5.37
C ASN A 415 -35.46 25.04 -5.42
N LYS A 416 -36.76 25.39 -5.47
CA LYS A 416 -37.84 24.40 -5.60
C LYS A 416 -37.77 23.65 -6.92
N LEU A 417 -37.46 24.35 -8.01
CA LEU A 417 -37.25 23.78 -9.34
C LEU A 417 -36.04 22.85 -9.35
N SER A 418 -34.88 23.28 -8.83
CA SER A 418 -33.68 22.45 -8.68
C SER A 418 -33.97 21.12 -7.98
N ALA A 419 -34.71 21.16 -6.87
CA ALA A 419 -34.98 19.99 -6.05
C ALA A 419 -36.03 19.04 -6.66
N ASN A 420 -36.96 19.55 -7.48
CA ASN A 420 -38.15 18.79 -7.90
C ASN A 420 -38.31 18.62 -9.41
N TYR A 421 -37.47 19.23 -10.25
CA TYR A 421 -37.64 19.25 -11.71
C TYR A 421 -37.93 17.88 -12.32
N LEU A 422 -37.07 16.88 -12.09
CA LEU A 422 -37.26 15.52 -12.64
C LEU A 422 -38.09 14.58 -11.75
N LYS A 423 -38.51 15.02 -10.56
CA LYS A 423 -39.21 14.16 -9.59
C LYS A 423 -40.48 13.50 -10.19
N PRO A 424 -41.33 14.22 -10.95
CA PRO A 424 -42.51 13.60 -11.59
C PRO A 424 -42.17 12.52 -12.62
N LEU A 425 -40.98 12.60 -13.24
CA LEU A 425 -40.51 11.69 -14.28
C LEU A 425 -39.47 10.68 -13.78
N ASN A 426 -39.19 10.62 -12.49
CA ASN A 426 -38.15 9.75 -11.95
C ASN A 426 -38.40 8.26 -12.29
N TRP A 427 -39.66 7.84 -12.32
CA TRP A 427 -40.02 6.48 -12.74
C TRP A 427 -39.73 6.23 -14.23
N VAL A 428 -39.91 7.22 -15.10
CA VAL A 428 -39.53 7.14 -16.52
C VAL A 428 -38.02 7.03 -16.65
N TYR A 429 -37.30 7.86 -15.91
CA TYR A 429 -35.84 7.87 -15.87
C TYR A 429 -35.28 6.52 -15.43
N GLU A 430 -35.81 5.94 -14.34
CA GLU A 430 -35.41 4.61 -13.87
C GLU A 430 -35.80 3.49 -14.85
N ILE A 431 -36.95 3.56 -15.54
CA ILE A 431 -37.28 2.60 -16.60
C ILE A 431 -36.27 2.67 -17.76
N GLN A 432 -35.92 3.87 -18.22
CA GLN A 432 -34.95 4.03 -19.31
C GLN A 432 -33.54 3.58 -18.90
N LYS A 433 -33.14 3.90 -17.66
CA LYS A 433 -31.89 3.44 -17.06
C LYS A 433 -31.88 1.93 -16.80
N ASN A 434 -33.02 1.32 -16.51
CA ASN A 434 -33.14 -0.13 -16.38
C ASN A 434 -33.16 -0.84 -17.74
N LYS A 435 -33.70 -0.22 -18.80
CA LYS A 435 -33.48 -0.68 -20.19
C LYS A 435 -31.99 -0.64 -20.57
N GLU A 436 -31.26 0.38 -20.12
CA GLU A 436 -29.81 0.45 -20.26
C GLU A 436 -29.11 -0.70 -19.48
N ARG A 437 -29.50 -0.94 -18.21
CA ARG A 437 -28.88 -1.93 -17.31
C ARG A 437 -29.23 -3.39 -17.63
N GLY A 438 -30.48 -3.70 -17.98
CA GLY A 438 -30.98 -5.05 -18.24
C GLY A 438 -30.29 -5.77 -19.39
N HIS A 439 -29.63 -5.02 -20.28
CA HIS A 439 -28.81 -5.56 -21.37
C HIS A 439 -27.29 -5.43 -21.13
N TYR A 440 -26.86 -4.83 -20.01
CA TYR A 440 -25.45 -4.60 -19.67
C TYR A 440 -24.90 -5.59 -18.63
N VAL A 441 -25.76 -6.36 -17.94
CA VAL A 441 -25.35 -7.36 -16.94
C VAL A 441 -25.43 -8.79 -17.50
N LYS A 442 -24.71 -9.07 -18.59
CA LYS A 442 -23.90 -10.30 -18.54
C LYS A 442 -22.60 -9.86 -17.91
N SER A 443 -22.39 -10.18 -16.63
CA SER A 443 -21.15 -9.93 -15.91
C SER A 443 -19.98 -10.17 -16.85
N LYS A 444 -19.24 -9.12 -17.24
CA LYS A 444 -18.05 -9.30 -18.06
C LYS A 444 -17.16 -10.27 -17.29
N GLY A 445 -17.04 -11.51 -17.78
CA GLY A 445 -16.13 -12.47 -17.16
C GLY A 445 -14.74 -11.85 -17.08
N ILE A 446 -13.91 -12.26 -16.13
CA ILE A 446 -12.54 -11.75 -15.95
C ILE A 446 -11.78 -11.71 -17.30
N ALA A 447 -12.01 -12.69 -18.18
CA ALA A 447 -11.44 -12.78 -19.52
C ALA A 447 -11.87 -11.65 -20.48
N GLN A 448 -13.03 -11.01 -20.30
CA GLN A 448 -13.49 -9.85 -21.06
C GLN A 448 -12.97 -8.53 -20.48
N VAL A 449 -12.82 -8.43 -19.15
CA VAL A 449 -12.18 -7.29 -18.48
C VAL A 449 -10.70 -7.20 -18.85
N VAL A 450 -9.99 -8.33 -18.85
CA VAL A 450 -8.57 -8.41 -19.26
C VAL A 450 -8.37 -8.12 -20.75
N ARG A 451 -9.41 -8.32 -21.58
CA ARG A 451 -9.40 -8.00 -23.01
C ARG A 451 -9.82 -6.56 -23.33
N ASP A 452 -10.32 -5.80 -22.35
CA ASP A 452 -10.76 -4.41 -22.54
C ASP A 452 -9.56 -3.51 -22.91
N PRO A 453 -9.59 -2.84 -24.08
CA PRO A 453 -8.51 -1.96 -24.51
C PRO A 453 -8.19 -0.85 -23.52
N LEU A 454 -9.20 -0.27 -22.86
CA LEU A 454 -9.00 0.78 -21.86
C LEU A 454 -8.33 0.23 -20.61
N PHE A 455 -8.73 -0.97 -20.17
CA PHE A 455 -8.09 -1.63 -19.02
C PHE A 455 -6.63 -1.97 -19.30
N LYS A 456 -6.32 -2.55 -20.48
CA LYS A 456 -4.94 -2.83 -20.89
C LYS A 456 -4.09 -1.56 -20.95
N HIS A 457 -4.67 -0.48 -21.47
CA HIS A 457 -3.99 0.81 -21.59
C HIS A 457 -3.74 1.45 -20.23
N LYS A 458 -4.73 1.47 -19.32
CA LYS A 458 -4.58 1.89 -17.92
C LYS A 458 -3.50 1.10 -17.18
N LEU A 459 -3.46 -0.22 -17.38
CA LEU A 459 -2.44 -1.07 -16.78
C LEU A 459 -1.03 -0.70 -17.28
N LEU A 460 -0.91 -0.34 -18.56
CA LEU A 460 0.34 0.12 -19.14
C LEU A 460 0.76 1.48 -18.58
N VAL A 461 -0.14 2.47 -18.54
CA VAL A 461 0.09 3.79 -17.92
C VAL A 461 0.66 3.60 -16.52
N ARG A 462 -0.03 2.79 -15.69
CA ARG A 462 0.42 2.48 -14.33
C ARG A 462 1.79 1.82 -14.26
N ARG A 463 2.14 0.95 -15.21
CA ARG A 463 3.49 0.35 -15.28
C ARG A 463 4.57 1.40 -15.56
N TYR A 464 4.30 2.36 -16.44
CA TYR A 464 5.23 3.44 -16.76
C TYR A 464 5.36 4.41 -15.59
N GLU A 465 4.26 4.75 -14.91
CA GLU A 465 4.27 5.57 -13.69
C GLU A 465 5.14 4.92 -12.60
N ASN A 466 4.87 3.65 -12.26
CA ASN A 466 5.66 2.92 -11.26
C ASN A 466 7.16 2.83 -11.64
N MET A 467 7.48 2.78 -12.94
CA MET A 467 8.87 2.72 -13.41
C MET A 467 9.57 4.08 -13.29
N ILE A 468 8.88 5.17 -13.65
CA ILE A 468 9.42 6.53 -13.46
C ILE A 468 9.62 6.80 -11.97
N GLU A 469 8.62 6.48 -11.14
CA GLU A 469 8.70 6.62 -9.68
C GLU A 469 9.87 5.81 -9.09
N SER A 470 10.05 4.57 -9.55
CA SER A 470 11.19 3.74 -9.16
C SER A 470 12.54 4.36 -9.55
N TYR A 471 12.62 5.00 -10.72
CA TYR A 471 13.83 5.68 -11.17
C TYR A 471 14.09 6.97 -10.42
N ASP A 472 13.06 7.77 -10.15
CA ASP A 472 13.17 8.99 -9.36
C ASP A 472 13.61 8.66 -7.94
N THR A 473 13.02 7.63 -7.32
CA THR A 473 13.43 7.12 -6.00
C THR A 473 14.90 6.69 -6.01
N ARG A 474 15.34 5.95 -7.05
CA ARG A 474 16.74 5.54 -7.19
C ARG A 474 17.67 6.73 -7.43
N ILE A 475 17.25 7.74 -8.17
CA ILE A 475 18.02 8.96 -8.41
C ILE A 475 18.15 9.77 -7.12
N LYS A 476 17.08 9.90 -6.32
CA LYS A 476 17.13 10.53 -4.99
C LYS A 476 18.17 9.84 -4.10
N PHE A 477 18.13 8.51 -3.99
CA PHE A 477 19.15 7.73 -3.30
C PHE A 477 20.58 8.00 -3.84
N LEU A 478 20.76 7.99 -5.16
CA LEU A 478 22.08 8.23 -5.77
C LEU A 478 22.58 9.66 -5.56
N ASN A 479 21.67 10.64 -5.50
CA ASN A 479 22.01 12.02 -5.18
C ASN A 479 22.49 12.12 -3.73
N ASN A 480 21.78 11.51 -2.77
CA ASN A 480 22.15 11.49 -1.35
C ASN A 480 23.55 10.91 -1.12
N ILE A 481 23.94 9.86 -1.87
CA ILE A 481 25.30 9.31 -1.82
C ILE A 481 26.35 10.27 -2.37
N GLN A 482 25.98 11.09 -3.36
CA GLN A 482 26.94 11.89 -4.13
C GLN A 482 27.19 13.27 -3.55
N SER A 483 26.19 13.82 -2.88
CA SER A 483 26.20 15.18 -2.38
C SER A 483 26.84 15.31 -1.00
N ASP A 484 26.99 14.21 -0.24
CA ASP A 484 27.34 14.23 1.20
C ASP A 484 26.40 15.14 2.05
N THR A 485 25.33 15.70 1.45
CA THR A 485 24.41 16.71 2.03
C THR A 485 23.42 16.14 3.04
N ILE A 486 23.64 14.93 3.55
CA ILE A 486 22.84 14.41 4.67
C ILE A 486 23.17 15.18 5.95
N PHE A 487 24.29 15.91 5.96
CA PHE A 487 24.73 16.75 7.07
C PHE A 487 25.00 18.18 6.58
N SER A 488 24.78 19.17 7.44
CA SER A 488 24.85 20.59 7.08
C SER A 488 26.28 21.01 6.69
N ALA A 489 26.44 22.15 5.99
CA ALA A 489 27.76 22.69 5.66
C ALA A 489 28.63 23.03 6.89
N LYS A 490 28.05 23.10 8.10
CA LYS A 490 28.74 23.41 9.37
C LYS A 490 29.17 22.16 10.16
N ASP A 491 28.61 20.98 9.85
CA ASP A 491 28.98 19.69 10.45
C ASP A 491 28.88 18.63 9.34
N ASN A 492 30.01 18.07 8.92
CA ASN A 492 30.03 17.03 7.88
C ASN A 492 29.45 15.68 8.38
N GLY A 493 29.02 15.61 9.65
CA GLY A 493 28.35 14.48 10.27
C GLY A 493 29.18 13.21 10.35
N THR A 494 30.50 13.30 10.16
CA THR A 494 31.40 12.14 10.14
C THR A 494 31.32 11.33 11.43
N ARG A 495 31.27 12.02 12.59
CA ARG A 495 31.14 11.37 13.91
C ARG A 495 29.81 10.64 14.04
N ILE A 496 28.72 11.28 13.62
CA ILE A 496 27.37 10.70 13.63
C ILE A 496 27.31 9.48 12.71
N LYS A 497 27.80 9.60 11.48
CA LYS A 497 27.87 8.53 10.49
C LYS A 497 28.69 7.35 11.03
N ASN A 498 29.84 7.61 11.65
CA ASN A 498 30.64 6.57 12.27
C ASN A 498 29.89 5.88 13.42
N ASN A 499 29.23 6.64 14.30
CA ASN A 499 28.43 6.07 15.39
C ASN A 499 27.28 5.18 14.87
N ILE A 500 26.60 5.60 13.80
CA ILE A 500 25.56 4.82 13.12
C ILE A 500 26.17 3.52 12.57
N ILE A 501 27.28 3.61 11.82
CA ILE A 501 27.94 2.44 11.22
C ILE A 501 28.40 1.45 12.29
N THR A 502 29.05 1.92 13.35
CA THR A 502 29.52 1.07 14.46
C THR A 502 28.35 0.44 15.19
N SER A 503 27.33 1.20 15.59
CA SER A 503 26.16 0.65 16.29
C SER A 503 25.42 -0.37 15.42
N PHE A 504 25.30 -0.09 14.13
CA PHE A 504 24.70 -1.00 13.17
C PHE A 504 25.49 -2.31 13.06
N ARG A 505 26.82 -2.23 12.98
CA ARG A 505 27.70 -3.41 12.97
C ARG A 505 27.57 -4.21 14.26
N ASP A 506 27.56 -3.57 15.42
CA ASP A 506 27.44 -4.25 16.72
C ASP A 506 26.11 -5.00 16.86
N ILE A 507 25.00 -4.38 16.42
CA ILE A 507 23.69 -5.01 16.38
C ILE A 507 23.71 -6.21 15.43
N GLN A 508 24.26 -6.05 14.23
CA GLN A 508 24.39 -7.15 13.27
C GLN A 508 25.23 -8.29 13.84
N GLU A 509 26.37 -7.99 14.46
CA GLU A 509 27.23 -8.99 15.09
C GLU A 509 26.52 -9.70 16.25
N SER A 510 25.61 -9.03 16.97
CA SER A 510 24.81 -9.62 18.04
C SER A 510 23.68 -10.51 17.51
N ILE A 511 22.89 -10.01 16.55
CA ILE A 511 21.81 -10.77 15.89
C ILE A 511 22.38 -11.98 15.14
N TYR A 512 23.51 -11.83 14.44
CA TYR A 512 24.14 -12.93 13.68
C TYR A 512 25.18 -13.70 14.48
N GLY A 513 25.46 -13.28 15.70
CA GLY A 513 26.35 -13.97 16.61
C GLY A 513 25.57 -14.84 17.59
N LYS A 514 25.93 -14.69 18.86
CA LYS A 514 25.47 -15.56 19.94
C LYS A 514 23.95 -15.59 20.08
N VAL A 515 23.28 -14.43 19.99
CA VAL A 515 21.83 -14.32 20.23
C VAL A 515 21.05 -15.06 19.15
N GLY A 516 21.22 -14.70 17.87
CA GLY A 516 20.50 -15.39 16.80
C GLY A 516 20.91 -16.85 16.62
N ALA A 517 22.15 -17.23 16.94
CA ALA A 517 22.55 -18.63 16.93
C ALA A 517 21.85 -19.41 18.03
N SER A 518 21.76 -18.85 19.24
CA SER A 518 21.03 -19.48 20.35
C SER A 518 19.53 -19.59 20.08
N PHE A 519 18.92 -18.55 19.50
CA PHE A 519 17.53 -18.57 19.02
C PHE A 519 17.32 -19.67 17.97
N THR A 520 18.15 -19.70 16.94
CA THR A 520 18.07 -20.72 15.87
C THR A 520 18.25 -22.13 16.44
N LYS A 521 19.22 -22.34 17.34
CA LYS A 521 19.43 -23.64 18.02
C LYS A 521 18.19 -24.07 18.81
N TYR A 522 17.54 -23.15 19.52
CA TYR A 522 16.29 -23.44 20.24
C TYR A 522 15.18 -23.87 19.28
N ILE A 523 14.91 -23.08 18.24
CA ILE A 523 13.90 -23.39 17.22
C ILE A 523 14.14 -24.78 16.62
N MET A 524 15.39 -25.08 16.28
CA MET A 524 15.79 -26.36 15.71
C MET A 524 15.61 -27.53 16.67
N LYS A 525 16.03 -27.37 17.93
CA LYS A 525 15.92 -28.39 18.96
C LYS A 525 14.45 -28.70 19.27
N GLN A 526 13.62 -27.66 19.44
CA GLN A 526 12.22 -27.82 19.79
C GLN A 526 11.40 -28.37 18.62
N SER A 527 11.57 -27.87 17.39
CA SER A 527 10.86 -28.40 16.22
C SER A 527 11.25 -29.85 15.92
N LYS A 528 12.52 -30.23 16.11
CA LYS A 528 12.97 -31.63 16.02
C LYS A 528 12.32 -32.53 17.07
N LYS A 529 12.19 -32.06 18.31
CA LYS A 529 11.52 -32.78 19.40
C LYS A 529 10.05 -33.00 19.07
N ASP A 530 9.34 -31.96 18.65
CA ASP A 530 7.92 -32.03 18.30
C ASP A 530 7.69 -32.96 17.11
N LEU A 531 8.52 -32.89 16.07
CA LEU A 531 8.48 -33.84 14.94
C LEU A 531 8.78 -35.29 15.36
N LYS A 532 9.70 -35.50 16.30
CA LYS A 532 10.00 -36.85 16.82
C LYS A 532 8.81 -37.41 17.60
N ASN A 533 8.19 -36.59 18.43
CA ASN A 533 7.00 -36.96 19.19
C ASN A 533 5.82 -37.23 18.24
N PHE A 534 5.59 -36.36 17.25
CA PHE A 534 4.58 -36.56 16.22
C PHE A 534 4.75 -37.93 15.55
N SER A 535 5.96 -38.25 15.08
CA SER A 535 6.20 -39.55 14.44
C SER A 535 6.05 -40.73 15.41
N LYS A 536 6.32 -40.55 16.71
CA LYS A 536 6.13 -41.60 17.74
C LYS A 536 4.65 -41.84 18.00
N THR A 537 3.89 -40.78 18.28
CA THR A 537 2.43 -40.84 18.51
C THR A 537 1.71 -41.39 17.29
N TYR A 538 2.12 -41.00 16.07
CA TYR A 538 1.53 -41.55 14.85
C TYR A 538 1.83 -43.04 14.66
N LYS A 539 3.01 -43.52 15.06
CA LYS A 539 3.34 -44.95 14.94
C LYS A 539 2.44 -45.82 15.82
N SER A 540 2.06 -45.34 17.01
CA SER A 540 1.16 -46.08 17.89
C SER A 540 -0.31 -45.98 17.48
N THR A 541 -0.73 -44.88 16.84
CA THR A 541 -2.16 -44.59 16.59
C THR A 541 -2.56 -44.62 15.12
N GLY A 542 -1.59 -44.66 14.20
CA GLY A 542 -1.81 -44.47 12.77
C GLY A 542 -2.68 -45.53 12.09
N LYS A 543 -2.76 -46.75 12.65
CA LYS A 543 -3.68 -47.79 12.13
C LYS A 543 -5.14 -47.35 12.29
N SER A 544 -5.49 -46.77 13.43
CA SER A 544 -6.84 -46.28 13.74
C SER A 544 -7.28 -45.15 12.81
N PHE A 545 -6.36 -44.27 12.39
CA PHE A 545 -6.68 -43.21 11.42
C PHE A 545 -6.88 -43.73 10.00
N LYS A 546 -6.22 -44.82 9.62
CA LYS A 546 -6.37 -45.44 8.29
C LYS A 546 -7.62 -46.29 8.17
N GLN A 547 -8.07 -46.87 9.27
CA GLN A 547 -9.22 -47.76 9.33
C GLN A 547 -10.21 -47.25 10.39
N PRO A 548 -10.82 -46.07 10.15
CA PRO A 548 -11.71 -45.43 11.12
C PRO A 548 -12.93 -46.30 11.48
N GLU A 549 -13.35 -47.17 10.58
CA GLU A 549 -14.51 -48.06 10.76
C GLU A 549 -14.26 -49.17 11.79
N LEU A 550 -12.99 -49.55 12.00
CA LEU A 550 -12.60 -50.57 12.97
C LEU A 550 -12.44 -50.01 14.39
N VAL A 551 -12.67 -48.72 14.58
CA VAL A 551 -12.55 -48.06 15.88
C VAL A 551 -13.87 -48.20 16.65
N ASP A 552 -13.83 -49.02 17.71
CA ASP A 552 -14.95 -49.19 18.63
C ASP A 552 -15.36 -47.84 19.27
N LYS A 553 -16.62 -47.74 19.71
CA LYS A 553 -17.16 -46.49 20.27
C LYS A 553 -16.43 -46.04 21.54
N GLN A 554 -15.92 -46.95 22.35
CA GLN A 554 -15.29 -46.63 23.64
C GLN A 554 -13.89 -46.01 23.46
N ASN A 555 -13.14 -46.44 22.45
CA ASN A 555 -11.79 -45.97 22.13
C ASN A 555 -11.76 -44.71 21.25
N ARG A 556 -12.91 -44.27 20.71
CA ARG A 556 -13.00 -43.05 19.89
C ARG A 556 -12.48 -41.82 20.61
N PHE A 557 -12.81 -41.65 21.89
CA PHE A 557 -12.36 -40.50 22.67
C PHE A 557 -10.82 -40.43 22.75
N LEU A 558 -10.18 -41.56 23.04
CA LEU A 558 -8.72 -41.65 23.11
C LEU A 558 -8.06 -41.35 21.76
N ILE A 559 -8.62 -41.87 20.67
CA ILE A 559 -8.09 -41.64 19.31
C ILE A 559 -8.33 -40.19 18.87
N CYS A 560 -9.46 -39.58 19.24
CA CYS A 560 -9.69 -38.15 19.08
C CYS A 560 -8.64 -37.30 19.83
N SER A 561 -8.35 -37.64 21.09
CA SER A 561 -7.30 -36.99 21.87
C SER A 561 -5.93 -37.08 21.19
N ASN A 562 -5.57 -38.27 20.68
CA ASN A 562 -4.33 -38.48 19.94
C ASN A 562 -4.28 -37.70 18.61
N ALA A 563 -5.41 -37.61 17.89
CA ALA A 563 -5.49 -36.80 16.67
C ALA A 563 -5.23 -35.31 16.97
N LYS A 564 -5.82 -34.79 18.06
CA LYS A 564 -5.58 -33.43 18.55
C LYS A 564 -4.13 -33.23 18.97
N GLU A 565 -3.52 -34.18 19.68
CA GLU A 565 -2.11 -34.12 20.04
C GLU A 565 -1.21 -34.06 18.79
N LEU A 566 -1.49 -34.88 17.77
CA LEU A 566 -0.76 -34.85 16.49
C LEU A 566 -0.91 -33.51 15.76
N GLN A 567 -2.10 -32.91 15.75
CA GLN A 567 -2.32 -31.57 15.20
C GLN A 567 -1.48 -30.52 15.95
N LEU A 568 -1.44 -30.57 17.28
CA LEU A 568 -0.66 -29.64 18.10
C LEU A 568 0.85 -29.82 17.88
N LEU A 569 1.36 -31.05 17.88
CA LEU A 569 2.78 -31.35 17.66
C LEU A 569 3.25 -30.92 16.26
N TRP A 570 2.47 -31.23 15.22
CA TRP A 570 2.79 -30.80 13.86
C TRP A 570 2.67 -29.29 13.70
N GLY A 571 1.60 -28.69 14.23
CA GLY A 571 1.36 -27.25 14.19
C GLY A 571 2.45 -26.44 14.88
N SER A 572 2.88 -26.87 16.08
CA SER A 572 4.00 -26.30 16.81
C SER A 572 5.30 -26.38 16.00
N ALA A 573 5.65 -27.56 15.48
CA ALA A 573 6.84 -27.74 14.67
C ALA A 573 6.82 -26.86 13.41
N HIS A 574 5.68 -26.77 12.73
CA HIS A 574 5.48 -25.91 11.56
C HIS A 574 5.67 -24.44 11.89
N ALA A 575 5.05 -23.97 12.98
CA ALA A 575 5.17 -22.57 13.41
C ALA A 575 6.62 -22.21 13.74
N LEU A 576 7.31 -23.05 14.54
CA LEU A 576 8.72 -22.83 14.89
C LEU A 576 9.63 -22.83 13.67
N LEU A 577 9.45 -23.76 12.73
CA LEU A 577 10.26 -23.83 11.51
C LEU A 577 10.03 -22.62 10.60
N ASN A 578 8.79 -22.13 10.49
CA ASN A 578 8.50 -20.91 9.75
C ASN A 578 9.13 -19.68 10.41
N ILE A 579 9.05 -19.57 11.74
CA ILE A 579 9.71 -18.51 12.50
C ILE A 579 11.23 -18.52 12.26
N GLY A 580 11.86 -19.70 12.33
CA GLY A 580 13.29 -19.84 12.07
C GLY A 580 13.68 -19.49 10.62
N TYR A 581 12.89 -19.92 9.64
CA TYR A 581 13.10 -19.58 8.24
C TYR A 581 12.92 -18.08 7.99
N ASP A 582 11.89 -17.46 8.56
CA ASP A 582 11.63 -16.04 8.41
C ASP A 582 12.74 -15.22 9.06
N PHE A 583 13.22 -15.59 10.26
CA PHE A 583 14.38 -14.94 10.89
C PHE A 583 15.59 -14.93 9.95
N ILE A 584 15.88 -16.05 9.30
CA ILE A 584 16.98 -16.18 8.35
C ILE A 584 16.74 -15.35 7.07
N GLU A 585 15.56 -15.43 6.49
CA GLU A 585 15.19 -14.73 5.25
C GLU A 585 15.24 -13.21 5.47
N THR A 586 14.73 -12.72 6.60
CA THR A 586 14.78 -11.31 7.03
C THR A 586 16.21 -10.79 6.99
N ASN A 587 17.15 -11.62 7.42
CA ASN A 587 18.50 -11.19 7.69
C ASN A 587 19.52 -11.60 6.63
N LYS A 588 19.07 -12.24 5.55
CA LYS A 588 19.93 -12.86 4.52
C LYS A 588 20.96 -11.88 3.95
N ASP A 589 20.59 -10.61 3.76
CA ASP A 589 21.46 -9.62 3.11
C ASP A 589 22.70 -9.30 3.95
N SER A 590 22.69 -9.65 5.24
CA SER A 590 23.79 -9.36 6.15
C SER A 590 24.83 -10.48 6.26
N PHE A 591 24.46 -11.74 5.95
CA PHE A 591 25.37 -12.89 6.13
C PHE A 591 25.35 -13.90 4.97
N TYR A 592 24.42 -13.77 4.02
CA TYR A 592 24.21 -14.72 2.93
C TYR A 592 24.30 -14.04 1.56
N LYS A 593 25.33 -14.41 0.80
CA LYS A 593 25.42 -14.09 -0.64
C LYS A 593 25.08 -15.36 -1.43
N PRO A 594 23.97 -15.40 -2.20
CA PRO A 594 23.62 -16.58 -2.98
C PRO A 594 24.73 -16.85 -4.01
N LYS A 595 25.41 -18.00 -3.90
CA LYS A 595 26.39 -18.43 -4.90
C LYS A 595 25.64 -18.74 -6.20
N LYS A 596 25.97 -18.04 -7.29
CA LYS A 596 25.31 -18.14 -8.62
C LYS A 596 25.28 -19.56 -9.23
N LYS A 597 26.07 -20.50 -8.71
CA LYS A 597 25.96 -21.93 -8.97
C LYS A 597 26.18 -22.65 -7.64
N TYR A 598 25.20 -23.45 -7.19
CA TYR A 598 25.40 -24.42 -6.10
C TYR A 598 26.42 -25.45 -6.58
N LYS A 599 27.72 -25.13 -6.54
CA LYS A 599 28.77 -26.15 -6.63
C LYS A 599 28.63 -27.00 -5.36
N MET A 600 28.40 -28.30 -5.53
CA MET A 600 28.14 -29.33 -4.51
C MET A 600 29.26 -29.53 -3.47
N PHE A 601 30.15 -28.57 -3.29
CA PHE A 601 31.21 -28.60 -2.28
C PHE A 601 30.98 -27.45 -1.31
N LEU A 602 30.53 -27.80 -0.11
CA LEU A 602 30.50 -26.94 1.07
C LEU A 602 31.94 -26.52 1.40
N PHE A 603 32.37 -25.41 0.82
CA PHE A 603 33.57 -24.70 1.26
C PHE A 603 33.38 -24.31 2.73
N ILE A 604 34.25 -24.84 3.60
CA ILE A 604 34.31 -24.52 5.03
C ILE A 604 34.70 -23.04 5.15
N PRO A 605 33.81 -22.14 5.62
CA PRO A 605 34.21 -20.77 5.88
C PRO A 605 34.86 -20.70 7.27
N THR A 606 36.01 -20.03 7.33
CA THR A 606 36.67 -19.60 8.57
C THR A 606 35.84 -18.47 9.20
N GLY A 607 35.15 -18.75 10.30
CA GLY A 607 34.35 -17.78 11.06
C GLY A 607 33.96 -18.31 12.43
N LYS A 608 33.59 -17.42 13.37
CA LYS A 608 33.13 -17.77 14.72
C LYS A 608 31.99 -18.80 14.63
N SER A 609 31.98 -19.81 15.51
CA SER A 609 31.09 -21.00 15.44
C SER A 609 29.60 -20.66 15.29
N ASP A 610 29.14 -19.58 15.92
CA ASP A 610 27.74 -19.16 15.89
C ASP A 610 27.30 -18.55 14.54
N GLN A 611 28.12 -17.71 13.92
CA GLN A 611 27.84 -17.16 12.59
C GLN A 611 27.82 -18.26 11.52
N ARG A 612 28.74 -19.23 11.65
CA ARG A 612 28.77 -20.42 10.80
C ARG A 612 27.48 -21.23 10.95
N TRP A 613 27.01 -21.44 12.17
CA TRP A 613 25.75 -22.13 12.44
C TRP A 613 24.55 -21.47 11.75
N ILE A 614 24.40 -20.14 11.87
CA ILE A 614 23.30 -19.42 11.21
C ILE A 614 23.40 -19.54 9.69
N LYS A 615 24.60 -19.38 9.13
CA LYS A 615 24.84 -19.49 7.69
C LYS A 615 24.49 -20.86 7.13
N GLU A 616 24.90 -21.94 7.79
CA GLU A 616 24.57 -23.32 7.36
C GLU A 616 23.05 -23.58 7.42
N ASN A 617 22.37 -23.09 8.46
CA ASN A 617 20.91 -23.15 8.54
C ASN A 617 20.24 -22.31 7.45
N ALA A 618 20.86 -21.21 7.03
CA ALA A 618 20.33 -20.39 5.95
C ALA A 618 20.47 -21.05 4.58
N GLU A 619 21.65 -21.58 4.28
CA GLU A 619 21.92 -22.34 3.05
C GLU A 619 20.94 -23.51 2.90
N THR A 620 20.73 -24.27 3.98
CA THR A 620 19.83 -25.42 3.97
C THR A 620 18.36 -25.00 3.94
N GLY A 621 17.98 -23.95 4.66
CA GLY A 621 16.63 -23.38 4.64
C GLY A 621 16.23 -22.90 3.24
N PHE A 622 17.07 -22.10 2.57
CA PHE A 622 16.80 -21.62 1.21
C PHE A 622 16.74 -22.76 0.20
N LEU A 623 17.64 -23.75 0.32
CA LEU A 623 17.61 -24.93 -0.53
C LEU A 623 16.31 -25.73 -0.33
N ALA A 624 15.88 -25.92 0.92
CA ALA A 624 14.61 -26.58 1.23
C ALA A 624 13.41 -25.81 0.66
N ALA A 625 13.36 -24.48 0.84
CA ALA A 625 12.32 -23.64 0.29
C ALA A 625 12.24 -23.72 -1.25
N ASP A 626 13.39 -23.70 -1.94
CA ASP A 626 13.46 -23.86 -3.39
C ASP A 626 12.97 -25.25 -3.85
N ILE A 627 13.38 -26.32 -3.15
CA ILE A 627 12.91 -27.69 -3.41
C ILE A 627 11.40 -27.79 -3.23
N LEU A 628 10.85 -27.26 -2.13
CA LEU A 628 9.42 -27.29 -1.83
C LEU A 628 8.62 -26.48 -2.86
N LYS A 629 9.14 -25.32 -3.30
CA LYS A 629 8.51 -24.48 -4.32
C LYS A 629 8.50 -25.13 -5.70
N LYS A 630 9.66 -25.57 -6.19
CA LYS A 630 9.83 -26.18 -7.53
C LYS A 630 9.09 -27.50 -7.66
N ASN A 631 9.03 -28.29 -6.60
CA ASN A 631 8.40 -29.61 -6.62
C ASN A 631 6.97 -29.61 -6.08
N SER A 632 6.37 -28.44 -5.83
CA SER A 632 4.98 -28.29 -5.35
C SER A 632 3.93 -29.02 -6.20
N ARG A 633 4.26 -29.37 -7.46
CA ARG A 633 3.41 -30.16 -8.38
C ARG A 633 3.78 -31.65 -8.50
N LYS A 634 4.94 -32.08 -7.99
CA LYS A 634 5.38 -33.49 -8.10
C LYS A 634 4.72 -34.38 -7.05
N PRO A 635 4.49 -35.66 -7.33
CA PRO A 635 3.98 -36.62 -6.35
C PRO A 635 4.95 -36.79 -5.17
N MET A 636 4.39 -37.09 -3.99
CA MET A 636 5.11 -37.07 -2.72
C MET A 636 6.33 -38.01 -2.69
N LYS A 637 6.22 -39.21 -3.28
CA LYS A 637 7.32 -40.18 -3.40
C LYS A 637 8.53 -39.60 -4.15
N ALA A 638 8.29 -38.84 -5.21
CA ALA A 638 9.35 -38.19 -5.98
C ALA A 638 10.02 -37.05 -5.19
N ARG A 639 9.26 -36.36 -4.31
CA ARG A 639 9.84 -35.39 -3.38
C ARG A 639 10.75 -36.13 -2.39
N VAL A 640 10.28 -37.17 -1.71
CA VAL A 640 11.06 -37.97 -0.75
C VAL A 640 12.36 -38.52 -1.36
N ALA A 641 12.34 -38.97 -2.61
CA ALA A 641 13.54 -39.46 -3.30
C ALA A 641 14.56 -38.35 -3.66
N ILE A 642 14.10 -37.13 -3.91
CA ILE A 642 15.01 -35.97 -4.06
C ILE A 642 15.66 -35.66 -2.71
N LEU A 643 14.93 -35.85 -1.62
CA LEU A 643 15.35 -35.50 -0.26
C LEU A 643 16.37 -36.49 0.31
N SER A 644 16.31 -37.77 -0.05
CA SER A 644 17.36 -38.74 0.31
C SER A 644 18.67 -38.50 -0.44
N LYS A 645 18.63 -37.82 -1.59
CA LYS A 645 19.82 -37.47 -2.39
C LYS A 645 20.51 -36.19 -1.90
N VAL A 646 19.78 -35.27 -1.26
CA VAL A 646 20.37 -34.06 -0.67
C VAL A 646 20.85 -34.39 0.75
N LYS A 647 22.16 -34.61 0.91
CA LYS A 647 22.80 -34.80 2.22
C LYS A 647 22.72 -33.50 3.05
N MET A 648 21.64 -33.32 3.81
CA MET A 648 21.53 -32.30 4.86
C MET A 648 21.75 -32.95 6.24
N ASN A 649 22.38 -32.23 7.16
CA ASN A 649 22.49 -32.67 8.55
C ASN A 649 21.09 -32.62 9.20
N LYS A 650 20.76 -33.62 10.04
CA LYS A 650 19.48 -33.73 10.76
C LYS A 650 19.23 -32.58 11.74
N ASP A 651 20.26 -31.82 12.08
CA ASP A 651 20.19 -30.67 12.98
C ASP A 651 20.02 -29.33 12.25
N GLN A 652 19.94 -29.34 10.91
CA GLN A 652 19.79 -28.14 10.09
C GLN A 652 18.32 -27.82 9.77
N LEU A 653 18.02 -26.52 9.65
CA LEU A 653 16.70 -25.99 9.38
C LEU A 653 16.06 -26.61 8.14
N GLY A 654 16.81 -26.64 7.03
CA GLY A 654 16.30 -27.22 5.77
C GLY A 654 15.82 -28.65 5.93
N TYR A 655 16.56 -29.49 6.68
CA TYR A 655 16.18 -30.88 6.91
C TYR A 655 14.84 -31.00 7.65
N ASN A 656 14.65 -30.22 8.72
CA ASN A 656 13.39 -30.28 9.49
C ASN A 656 12.20 -29.67 8.74
N MET A 657 12.40 -28.60 7.96
CA MET A 657 11.37 -28.06 7.05
C MET A 657 10.89 -29.12 6.06
N ILE A 658 11.84 -29.82 5.46
CA ILE A 658 11.58 -30.93 4.55
C ILE A 658 10.82 -32.05 5.28
N LYS A 659 11.33 -32.51 6.42
CA LYS A 659 10.75 -33.60 7.20
C LYS A 659 9.32 -33.30 7.61
N LEU A 660 9.04 -32.07 8.03
CA LEU A 660 7.68 -31.63 8.36
C LEU A 660 6.73 -31.81 7.17
N GLU A 661 7.14 -31.42 5.96
CA GLU A 661 6.32 -31.62 4.77
C GLU A 661 6.14 -33.10 4.45
N ILE A 662 7.18 -33.95 4.67
CA ILE A 662 7.08 -35.43 4.53
C ILE A 662 5.99 -36.00 5.43
N GLU A 663 5.89 -35.52 6.67
CA GLU A 663 4.94 -36.01 7.68
C GLU A 663 3.51 -35.48 7.47
N LYS A 664 3.31 -34.46 6.64
CA LYS A 664 2.01 -33.82 6.40
C LYS A 664 0.87 -34.74 5.94
N PRO A 665 1.07 -35.78 5.09
CA PRO A 665 0.01 -36.72 4.76
C PRO A 665 -0.54 -37.46 5.99
N LYS A 666 0.32 -37.80 6.95
CA LYS A 666 -0.08 -38.44 8.21
C LYS A 666 -0.95 -37.52 9.06
N LEU A 667 -0.62 -36.22 9.09
CA LEU A 667 -1.47 -35.23 9.72
C LEU A 667 -2.86 -35.16 9.05
N LYS A 668 -2.91 -35.23 7.71
CA LYS A 668 -4.20 -35.25 6.99
C LYS A 668 -5.05 -36.47 7.32
N GLU A 669 -4.43 -37.64 7.52
CA GLU A 669 -5.13 -38.84 7.98
C GLU A 669 -5.76 -38.61 9.36
N ALA A 670 -5.00 -38.07 10.32
CA ALA A 670 -5.51 -37.72 11.65
C ALA A 670 -6.60 -36.64 11.62
N GLN A 671 -6.44 -35.61 10.77
CA GLN A 671 -7.46 -34.56 10.59
C GLN A 671 -8.75 -35.14 10.02
N LYS A 672 -8.68 -35.97 8.98
CA LYS A 672 -9.85 -36.60 8.37
C LYS A 672 -10.61 -37.44 9.40
N PHE A 673 -9.90 -38.17 10.25
CA PHE A 673 -10.50 -38.89 11.38
C PHE A 673 -11.21 -37.92 12.34
N SER A 674 -10.52 -36.84 12.76
CA SER A 674 -11.06 -35.82 13.65
C SER A 674 -12.37 -35.21 13.12
N ASP A 675 -12.39 -34.89 11.83
CA ASP A 675 -13.54 -34.30 11.14
C ASP A 675 -14.70 -35.30 11.02
N GLN A 676 -14.40 -36.55 10.65
CA GLN A 676 -15.39 -37.62 10.49
C GLN A 676 -16.13 -37.91 11.80
N PHE A 677 -15.42 -37.91 12.94
CA PHE A 677 -15.99 -38.22 14.25
C PHE A 677 -16.31 -36.98 15.09
N ARG A 678 -16.17 -35.78 14.52
CA ARG A 678 -16.43 -34.50 15.20
C ARG A 678 -15.71 -34.39 16.56
N CYS A 679 -14.44 -34.77 16.62
CA CYS A 679 -13.61 -34.71 17.83
C CYS A 679 -13.40 -33.29 18.42
N HIS A 680 -14.05 -32.27 17.85
CA HIS A 680 -14.00 -30.87 18.26
C HIS A 680 -15.24 -30.42 19.05
N GLN A 681 -16.27 -31.26 19.11
CA GLN A 681 -17.43 -31.13 20.01
C GLN A 681 -17.11 -31.87 21.31
#